data_AF-A0A6V8KND0-F1
#
_entry.id   AF-A0A6V8KND0-F1
#
_cell.length_a   1.000
_cell.length_b   1.000
_cell.length_c   1.000
_cell.angle_alpha   90.00
_cell.angle_beta   90.00
_cell.angle_gamma   90.00
#
_symmetry.space_group_name_H-M   'P 1'
#
loop_
_entity.id
_entity.type
_entity.pdbx_description
1 polymer ?
#
loop_
_entity_poly.entity_id
_entity_poly.type
_entity_poly.pdbx_seq_one_letter_code
_entity_poly.pdbx_strand_id
1 'polypeptide(L)'
;MRVRVPRAWLAAAVTAVLLAPVAPARAAEPAYPFRDPDLPLAVRIDDLVGRLTPAEKISLLHQYQPAIPRLEIGAFRTGTEALHGVAWLGEATVFPQAIGLSTTWDPELIRRVGDAVGREARGFHAQDPANNGLNLWAPVVNLLRDPRWGRNEEGYSEDPYLTGVMSTAYARGLAGDHPTYLQSAPTLKHYLANNNEVNRDTASSVLPPRLLHDYEYAAFRPAIAAGAATGVMTSYNLLNGRPATVEPSLDAEVRTWSDRDLLVVSDAYAPGNLTGSQAYYATQAEANADAVKAGVDSFTQDGSSAASTVAALTAATEQGLLSWSDVDDALRHIFSIRFRLGEFDPPGRNPYAAITPDVIDSPEHRRLARQAADAQLVLLKNERATLPLSAGKARRVAVVGPLADSVYTDWYSGTPPYTVTPRQGVTDRLGAGGTVVGGEGVDRIALRDVATGRYVTATGTTDADAVTVAGTAAGEAAQFDVFDWGEGLLTLRSAANGRYLGYNWGPFVTRDTQPNGWYVQQQFKLEAQPDGTYAIRYAGYETREPWFPANRYLTVDSGGRLALGAPTVATAARFAKEVVRSGTQDAVAAATGADVAVVVVGSMPAINGRETNDRVSTALAPSQAALVKAVRKANPNTVVVLENSYPTTVNWEQANVPAILWTSHAGQETGNAVAGALFGDTNPSGRLTQTWYRSDAELPSILEYDIAKTGMTYLYHRGTPLYPFGHGLSYTTFGYSPLRVDATGVSLDVTNTGRRPGVETVQLYTRLGHSRAQQPLKQLRGFARVSLAPGQTTSVRIPLRAGDLSYWDVTRGRPVVESGTYDLLVGSSATDIRRTATLKVKGETTPPRTLRAPVAAWTFDDYAGTTLVDTTKQAGTAVAATAAGQWVRYSDVDLGGGPGRATLRVSADAPAGVEVRLDHPTRGRLLGTVAVPATGGRYAWTEVSGALARTGGRHDVYLVFTGAARLDTVRLA
;
A
#
# COMPACT_ATOMS: atom_id res chain seq x y z
N MET A 1 70.07 48.25 -8.36
CA MET A 1 70.83 49.11 -9.30
C MET A 1 69.82 49.87 -10.15
N ARG A 2 69.70 51.18 -9.94
CA ARG A 2 68.81 52.09 -10.69
C ARG A 2 69.46 52.43 -12.03
N VAL A 3 68.71 52.45 -13.13
CA VAL A 3 68.89 53.44 -14.20
C VAL A 3 67.53 53.72 -14.87
N ARG A 4 67.14 55.00 -14.90
CA ARG A 4 66.04 55.59 -15.69
C ARG A 4 66.59 56.04 -17.05
N VAL A 5 65.76 56.25 -18.08
CA VAL A 5 65.36 57.56 -18.69
C VAL A 5 65.31 57.31 -20.24
N PRO A 6 64.62 58.06 -21.14
CA PRO A 6 63.33 58.77 -21.14
C PRO A 6 62.39 58.41 -22.34
N ARG A 7 61.22 59.08 -22.33
CA ARG A 7 60.23 59.28 -23.41
C ARG A 7 60.78 59.95 -24.67
N ALA A 8 60.23 59.60 -25.84
CA ALA A 8 59.96 60.55 -26.93
C ALA A 8 58.74 60.09 -27.74
N TRP A 9 57.79 61.00 -27.94
CA TRP A 9 56.62 60.87 -28.80
C TRP A 9 56.97 61.32 -30.22
N LEU A 10 56.48 60.63 -31.25
CA LEU A 10 56.07 61.28 -32.51
C LEU A 10 55.17 60.38 -33.36
N ALA A 11 54.24 61.07 -34.02
CA ALA A 11 53.00 60.60 -34.60
C ALA A 11 53.11 59.97 -36.00
N ALA A 12 52.09 59.15 -36.26
CA ALA A 12 51.34 58.97 -37.52
C ALA A 12 52.01 58.35 -38.75
N ALA A 13 51.58 57.13 -39.08
CA ALA A 13 51.14 56.76 -40.42
C ALA A 13 50.05 55.69 -40.33
N VAL A 14 48.85 56.02 -40.82
CA VAL A 14 47.70 55.12 -40.94
C VAL A 14 47.94 54.16 -42.09
N THR A 15 47.84 52.85 -41.84
CA THR A 15 47.63 51.84 -42.88
C THR A 15 46.47 50.96 -42.43
N ALA A 16 45.37 50.98 -43.18
CA ALA A 16 44.18 50.19 -42.92
C ALA A 16 44.45 48.70 -43.16
N VAL A 17 44.29 47.87 -42.12
CA VAL A 17 44.16 46.42 -42.23
C VAL A 17 42.72 46.07 -41.89
N LEU A 18 42.02 45.48 -42.86
CA LEU A 18 40.65 44.99 -42.74
C LEU A 18 40.55 43.92 -41.64
N LEU A 19 39.85 44.25 -40.56
CA LEU A 19 39.31 43.27 -39.61
C LEU A 19 38.07 42.63 -40.26
N ALA A 20 38.20 41.39 -40.73
CA ALA A 20 37.03 40.55 -40.99
C ALA A 20 36.41 40.16 -39.64
N PRO A 21 35.10 40.37 -39.41
CA PRO A 21 34.45 39.89 -38.21
C PRO A 21 34.39 38.36 -38.28
N VAL A 22 34.97 37.69 -37.29
CA VAL A 22 34.70 36.27 -37.05
C VAL A 22 33.23 36.19 -36.63
N ALA A 23 32.39 35.71 -37.54
CA ALA A 23 30.98 35.44 -37.23
C ALA A 23 30.91 34.40 -36.10
N PRO A 24 30.04 34.57 -35.09
CA PRO A 24 29.79 33.51 -34.13
C PRO A 24 29.29 32.28 -34.89
N ALA A 25 29.84 31.11 -34.56
CA ALA A 25 29.36 29.84 -35.10
C ALA A 25 27.86 29.74 -34.79
N ARG A 26 27.03 29.82 -35.83
CA ARG A 26 25.58 29.65 -35.74
C ARG A 26 25.35 28.20 -35.32
N ALA A 27 24.79 27.98 -34.13
CA ALA A 27 24.31 26.65 -33.73
C ALA A 27 23.38 26.14 -34.85
N ALA A 28 23.58 24.91 -35.31
CA ALA A 28 22.74 24.31 -36.33
C ALA A 28 21.28 24.32 -35.85
N GLU A 29 20.35 24.75 -36.70
CA GLU A 29 18.92 24.68 -36.40
C GLU A 29 18.55 23.22 -36.08
N PRO A 30 17.73 22.96 -35.05
CA PRO A 30 17.32 21.61 -34.72
C PRO A 30 16.60 20.98 -35.92
N ALA A 31 17.01 19.76 -36.31
CA ALA A 31 16.48 19.07 -37.49
C ALA A 31 14.95 18.83 -37.44
N TYR A 32 14.37 18.86 -36.24
CA TYR A 32 12.93 18.70 -36.00
C TYR A 32 12.43 19.72 -34.96
N PRO A 33 11.23 20.31 -35.12
CA PRO A 33 10.61 21.19 -34.13
C PRO A 33 10.48 20.55 -32.74
N PHE A 34 10.15 19.25 -32.64
CA PHE A 34 10.07 18.59 -31.34
C PHE A 34 11.40 18.58 -30.55
N ARG A 35 12.55 18.82 -31.20
CA ARG A 35 13.86 18.93 -30.53
C ARG A 35 14.22 20.35 -30.11
N ASP A 36 13.43 21.36 -30.48
CA ASP A 36 13.62 22.72 -30.00
C ASP A 36 13.04 22.86 -28.58
N PRO A 37 13.89 22.96 -27.54
CA PRO A 37 13.41 23.04 -26.16
C PRO A 37 12.78 24.40 -25.81
N ASP A 38 12.82 25.38 -26.72
CA ASP A 38 12.24 26.70 -26.52
C ASP A 38 10.81 26.81 -27.10
N LEU A 39 10.31 25.76 -27.78
CA LEU A 39 8.91 25.64 -28.18
C LEU A 39 8.01 25.14 -27.03
N PRO A 40 6.71 25.52 -27.01
CA PRO A 40 5.75 24.97 -26.05
C PRO A 40 5.69 23.44 -26.12
N LEU A 41 5.61 22.78 -24.96
CA LEU A 41 5.65 21.31 -24.87
C LEU A 41 4.60 20.64 -25.75
N ALA A 42 3.35 21.13 -25.74
CA ALA A 42 2.27 20.58 -26.57
C ALA A 42 2.61 20.61 -28.08
N VAL A 43 3.22 21.70 -28.57
CA VAL A 43 3.65 21.83 -29.97
C VAL A 43 4.72 20.80 -30.31
N ARG A 44 5.67 20.56 -29.40
CA ARG A 44 6.74 19.57 -29.58
C ARG A 44 6.16 18.15 -29.62
N ILE A 45 5.22 17.84 -28.72
CA ILE A 45 4.55 16.54 -28.67
C ILE A 45 3.74 16.32 -29.96
N ASP A 46 2.92 17.29 -30.39
CA ASP A 46 2.10 17.15 -31.59
C ASP A 46 2.96 16.98 -32.86
N ASP A 47 4.07 17.71 -32.98
CA ASP A 47 5.04 17.51 -34.07
C ASP A 47 5.64 16.10 -34.04
N LEU A 48 6.00 15.57 -32.86
CA LEU A 48 6.55 14.22 -32.71
C LEU A 48 5.51 13.14 -33.07
N VAL A 49 4.31 13.22 -32.52
CA VAL A 49 3.22 12.26 -32.76
C VAL A 49 2.82 12.27 -34.24
N GLY A 50 2.74 13.45 -34.87
CA GLY A 50 2.44 13.60 -36.30
C GLY A 50 3.49 12.99 -37.23
N ARG A 51 4.71 12.73 -36.74
CA ARG A 51 5.79 12.11 -37.51
C ARG A 51 5.80 10.58 -37.43
N LEU A 52 5.12 9.96 -36.46
CA LEU A 52 5.13 8.51 -36.27
C LEU A 52 4.25 7.79 -37.31
N THR A 53 4.74 6.65 -37.79
CA THR A 53 3.93 5.72 -38.59
C THR A 53 2.93 4.99 -37.69
N PRO A 54 1.82 4.48 -38.25
CA PRO A 54 0.86 3.62 -37.53
C PRO A 54 1.50 2.52 -36.69
N ALA A 55 2.46 1.77 -37.25
CA ALA A 55 3.12 0.68 -36.55
C ALA A 55 3.96 1.17 -35.37
N GLU A 56 4.68 2.28 -35.52
CA GLU A 56 5.46 2.87 -34.44
C GLU A 56 4.54 3.39 -33.33
N LYS A 57 3.43 4.05 -33.67
CA LYS A 57 2.42 4.52 -32.70
C LYS A 57 1.95 3.38 -31.80
N ILE A 58 1.52 2.25 -32.39
CA ILE A 58 1.05 1.08 -31.64
C ILE A 58 2.18 0.45 -30.79
N SER A 59 3.40 0.38 -31.31
CA SER A 59 4.53 -0.23 -30.60
C SER A 59 4.90 0.49 -29.31
N LEU A 60 4.58 1.78 -29.20
CA LEU A 60 4.89 2.61 -28.04
C LEU A 60 3.85 2.52 -26.91
N LEU A 61 2.73 1.81 -27.12
CA LEU A 61 1.70 1.61 -26.07
C LEU A 61 2.03 0.43 -25.13
N HIS A 62 3.18 -0.22 -25.28
CA HIS A 62 3.64 -1.27 -24.37
C HIS A 62 4.60 -0.70 -23.31
N GLN A 63 4.64 -1.34 -22.13
CA GLN A 63 5.65 -1.06 -21.11
C GLN A 63 7.12 -1.08 -21.56
N TYR A 64 7.49 -1.84 -22.61
CA TYR A 64 8.84 -1.85 -23.20
C TYR A 64 8.72 -1.27 -24.60
N GLN A 65 8.93 0.03 -24.69
CA GLN A 65 8.80 0.79 -25.92
C GLN A 65 10.10 0.67 -26.74
N PRO A 66 10.03 0.24 -28.00
CA PRO A 66 11.23 0.13 -28.83
C PRO A 66 11.78 1.51 -29.18
N ALA A 67 13.09 1.55 -29.46
CA ALA A 67 13.70 2.74 -30.07
C ALA A 67 13.13 2.98 -31.48
N ILE A 68 13.06 4.25 -31.89
CA ILE A 68 12.70 4.65 -33.26
C ILE A 68 13.91 5.36 -33.90
N PRO A 69 14.84 4.61 -34.54
CA PRO A 69 16.12 5.17 -34.99
C PRO A 69 15.98 6.33 -35.98
N ARG A 70 14.98 6.28 -36.88
CA ARG A 70 14.79 7.33 -37.91
C ARG A 70 14.44 8.71 -37.33
N LEU A 71 13.91 8.74 -36.10
CA LEU A 71 13.58 9.96 -35.35
C LEU A 71 14.54 10.18 -34.16
N GLU A 72 15.54 9.30 -34.02
CA GLU A 72 16.50 9.31 -32.91
C GLU A 72 15.80 9.28 -31.54
N ILE A 73 14.75 8.45 -31.42
CA ILE A 73 14.01 8.22 -30.17
C ILE A 73 14.60 6.98 -29.49
N GLY A 74 14.90 7.08 -28.20
CA GLY A 74 15.45 5.97 -27.41
C GLY A 74 14.39 4.91 -27.08
N ALA A 75 14.87 3.73 -26.67
CA ALA A 75 13.99 2.78 -26.00
C ALA A 75 13.54 3.37 -24.65
N PHE A 76 12.33 3.05 -24.22
CA PHE A 76 11.77 3.54 -22.97
C PHE A 76 11.02 2.42 -22.25
N ARG A 77 11.19 2.35 -20.94
CA ARG A 77 10.45 1.41 -20.10
C ARG A 77 9.54 2.16 -19.15
N THR A 78 8.24 1.87 -19.18
CA THR A 78 7.35 2.25 -18.07
C THR A 78 7.47 1.20 -16.97
N GLY A 79 7.83 1.65 -15.76
CA GLY A 79 7.88 0.79 -14.58
C GLY A 79 9.27 0.47 -14.08
N THR A 80 9.52 0.89 -12.85
CA THR A 80 10.58 0.43 -11.96
C THR A 80 10.04 0.57 -10.54
N GLU A 81 10.24 -0.46 -9.72
CA GLU A 81 9.69 -0.47 -8.37
C GLU A 81 10.54 0.35 -7.41
N ALA A 82 9.87 1.14 -6.58
CA ALA A 82 10.51 2.17 -5.76
C ALA A 82 9.74 2.41 -4.45
N LEU A 83 9.16 1.37 -3.85
CA LEU A 83 8.23 1.50 -2.72
C LEU A 83 8.88 2.17 -1.50
N HIS A 84 10.06 1.72 -1.11
CA HIS A 84 10.84 2.24 0.03
C HIS A 84 12.36 2.13 -0.21
N GLY A 85 12.75 2.33 -1.46
CA GLY A 85 14.06 1.96 -2.01
C GLY A 85 13.87 1.45 -3.43
N VAL A 86 14.90 1.52 -4.28
CA VAL A 86 14.83 0.92 -5.62
C VAL A 86 14.82 -0.60 -5.46
N ALA A 87 13.80 -1.28 -5.99
CA ALA A 87 13.62 -2.71 -5.82
C ALA A 87 14.13 -3.53 -7.02
N TRP A 88 14.55 -4.77 -6.74
CA TRP A 88 14.91 -5.80 -7.73
C TRP A 88 16.13 -5.53 -8.63
N LEU A 89 16.79 -4.37 -8.51
CA LEU A 89 17.96 -4.01 -9.33
C LEU A 89 19.32 -4.31 -8.67
N GLY A 90 19.33 -4.93 -7.48
CA GLY A 90 20.54 -5.30 -6.76
C GLY A 90 20.70 -4.55 -5.43
N GLU A 91 21.95 -4.27 -5.04
CA GLU A 91 22.26 -3.52 -3.82
C GLU A 91 21.75 -2.08 -3.91
N ALA A 92 20.92 -1.68 -2.95
CA ALA A 92 20.33 -0.34 -2.87
C ALA A 92 20.07 0.03 -1.41
N THR A 93 19.91 1.33 -1.12
CA THR A 93 19.49 1.72 0.23
C THR A 93 18.08 1.20 0.51
N VAL A 94 17.91 0.45 1.59
CA VAL A 94 16.59 -0.06 2.03
C VAL A 94 16.12 0.74 3.24
N PHE A 95 15.07 1.56 3.02
CA PHE A 95 14.42 2.34 4.06
C PHE A 95 13.38 1.50 4.82
N PRO A 96 12.76 2.04 5.90
CA PRO A 96 11.60 1.38 6.47
C PRO A 96 10.48 1.19 5.45
N GLN A 97 9.71 0.12 5.61
CA GLN A 97 8.46 -0.09 4.87
C GLN A 97 7.56 1.16 4.91
N ALA A 98 6.70 1.34 3.91
CA ALA A 98 5.84 2.51 3.79
C ALA A 98 4.99 2.76 5.04
N ILE A 99 4.50 1.69 5.69
CA ILE A 99 3.80 1.79 6.98
C ILE A 99 4.68 2.36 8.10
N GLY A 100 5.97 2.00 8.14
CA GLY A 100 6.95 2.59 9.06
C GLY A 100 7.24 4.06 8.72
N LEU A 101 7.47 4.38 7.45
CA LEU A 101 7.65 5.75 6.99
C LEU A 101 6.46 6.64 7.38
N SER A 102 5.23 6.19 7.15
CA SER A 102 4.02 6.94 7.51
C SER A 102 3.93 7.27 9.02
N THR A 103 4.42 6.36 9.85
CA THR A 103 4.39 6.46 11.31
C THR A 103 5.31 7.55 11.85
N THR A 104 6.25 8.06 11.05
CA THR A 104 7.06 9.22 11.41
C THR A 104 6.24 10.51 11.57
N TRP A 105 5.08 10.59 10.91
CA TRP A 105 4.25 11.78 10.76
C TRP A 105 5.07 13.00 10.29
N ASP A 106 6.10 12.76 9.48
CA ASP A 106 7.06 13.76 9.03
C ASP A 106 7.13 13.81 7.49
N PRO A 107 6.28 14.62 6.85
CA PRO A 107 6.25 14.74 5.38
C PRO A 107 7.59 15.20 4.80
N GLU A 108 8.38 15.99 5.52
CA GLU A 108 9.67 16.46 5.02
C GLU A 108 10.70 15.32 5.03
N LEU A 109 10.71 14.49 6.07
CA LEU A 109 11.52 13.26 6.08
C LEU A 109 11.12 12.35 4.92
N ILE A 110 9.82 12.15 4.68
CA ILE A 110 9.33 11.31 3.58
C ILE A 110 9.72 11.88 2.21
N ARG A 111 9.67 13.19 2.03
CA ARG A 111 10.15 13.85 0.81
C ARG A 111 11.64 13.61 0.58
N ARG A 112 12.47 13.70 1.62
CA ARG A 112 13.91 13.41 1.53
C ARG A 112 14.19 11.94 1.20
N VAL A 113 13.41 11.01 1.75
CA VAL A 113 13.50 9.58 1.38
C VAL A 113 13.13 9.39 -0.10
N GLY A 114 12.04 10.00 -0.56
CA GLY A 114 11.67 9.98 -1.98
C GLY A 114 12.75 10.56 -2.89
N ASP A 115 13.40 11.65 -2.49
CA ASP A 115 14.51 12.24 -3.25
C ASP A 115 15.71 11.29 -3.34
N ALA A 116 16.13 10.68 -2.23
CA ALA A 116 17.19 9.68 -2.23
C ALA A 116 16.88 8.51 -3.19
N VAL A 117 15.65 7.97 -3.14
CA VAL A 117 15.22 6.88 -4.02
C VAL A 117 15.16 7.32 -5.49
N GLY A 118 14.69 8.54 -5.78
CA GLY A 118 14.68 9.09 -7.14
C GLY A 118 16.09 9.28 -7.71
N ARG A 119 17.06 9.66 -6.87
CA ARG A 119 18.48 9.75 -7.25
C ARG A 119 19.09 8.37 -7.48
N GLU A 120 18.83 7.39 -6.63
CA GLU A 120 19.29 6.02 -6.86
C GLU A 120 18.69 5.43 -8.14
N ALA A 121 17.41 5.69 -8.44
CA ALA A 121 16.78 5.30 -9.70
C ALA A 121 17.51 5.91 -10.92
N ARG A 122 17.95 7.17 -10.84
CA ARG A 122 18.83 7.79 -11.86
C ARG A 122 20.20 7.11 -11.93
N GLY A 123 20.78 6.72 -10.79
CA GLY A 123 22.02 5.94 -10.73
C GLY A 123 21.91 4.59 -11.46
N PHE A 124 20.85 3.83 -11.21
CA PHE A 124 20.57 2.58 -11.93
C PHE A 124 20.25 2.81 -13.40
N HIS A 125 19.49 3.87 -13.72
CA HIS A 125 19.22 4.25 -15.11
C HIS A 125 20.49 4.58 -15.89
N ALA A 126 21.49 5.21 -15.26
CA ALA A 126 22.77 5.49 -15.90
C ALA A 126 23.57 4.22 -16.22
N GLN A 127 23.32 3.10 -15.54
CA GLN A 127 23.96 1.81 -15.83
C GLN A 127 23.30 1.10 -17.01
N ASP A 128 21.97 1.09 -17.08
CA ASP A 128 21.19 0.43 -18.12
C ASP A 128 19.88 1.20 -18.40
N PRO A 129 19.92 2.25 -19.23
CA PRO A 129 18.76 3.12 -19.44
C PRO A 129 17.62 2.44 -20.21
N ALA A 130 17.91 1.34 -20.92
CA ALA A 130 16.90 0.59 -21.67
C ALA A 130 16.02 -0.26 -20.76
N ASN A 131 16.58 -0.80 -19.67
CA ASN A 131 15.86 -1.67 -18.75
C ASN A 131 15.51 -1.00 -17.42
N ASN A 132 16.27 0.00 -16.95
CA ASN A 132 16.02 0.67 -15.69
C ASN A 132 15.23 1.96 -15.96
N GLY A 133 13.91 1.82 -16.12
CA GLY A 133 13.01 2.92 -16.45
C GLY A 133 12.89 3.96 -15.33
N LEU A 134 12.61 5.21 -15.71
CA LEU A 134 12.42 6.30 -14.75
C LEU A 134 10.95 6.62 -14.45
N ASN A 135 10.01 5.87 -15.04
CA ASN A 135 8.64 5.84 -14.56
C ASN A 135 8.56 4.87 -13.38
N LEU A 136 8.37 5.39 -12.17
CA LEU A 136 8.45 4.62 -10.93
C LEU A 136 7.06 4.25 -10.43
N TRP A 137 6.84 2.97 -10.15
CA TRP A 137 5.56 2.43 -9.68
C TRP A 137 5.41 2.60 -8.16
N ALA A 138 5.46 3.84 -7.69
CA ALA A 138 5.29 4.22 -6.31
C ALA A 138 4.81 5.69 -6.22
N PRO A 139 4.15 6.08 -5.12
CA PRO A 139 3.76 5.27 -3.95
C PRO A 139 2.53 4.38 -4.15
N VAL A 140 2.35 3.41 -3.24
CA VAL A 140 1.06 2.72 -3.01
C VAL A 140 0.18 3.62 -2.13
N VAL A 141 -1.00 3.98 -2.64
CA VAL A 141 -1.93 4.96 -2.04
C VAL A 141 -3.19 4.29 -1.49
N ASN A 142 -3.39 3.01 -1.75
CA ASN A 142 -4.56 2.31 -1.24
C ASN A 142 -4.63 2.37 0.30
N LEU A 143 -5.84 2.54 0.83
CA LEU A 143 -6.07 2.76 2.25
C LEU A 143 -6.02 1.45 3.03
N LEU A 144 -5.46 1.51 4.23
CA LEU A 144 -5.24 0.34 5.08
C LEU A 144 -6.52 -0.04 5.85
N ARG A 145 -7.59 -0.32 5.08
CA ARG A 145 -8.95 -0.58 5.58
C ARG A 145 -9.03 -1.80 6.49
N ASP A 146 -8.40 -2.90 6.07
CA ASP A 146 -8.42 -4.18 6.78
C ASP A 146 -6.99 -4.59 7.15
N PRO A 147 -6.70 -4.88 8.43
CA PRO A 147 -5.35 -5.24 8.88
C PRO A 147 -4.87 -6.61 8.39
N ARG A 148 -5.74 -7.40 7.76
CA ARG A 148 -5.41 -8.70 7.16
C ARG A 148 -4.96 -8.59 5.70
N TRP A 149 -5.13 -7.44 5.06
CA TRP A 149 -4.71 -7.25 3.68
C TRP A 149 -3.23 -7.60 3.51
N GLY A 150 -2.93 -8.46 2.54
CA GLY A 150 -1.60 -9.00 2.30
C GLY A 150 -0.53 -7.94 1.99
N ARG A 151 -0.91 -6.78 1.45
CA ARG A 151 0.03 -5.69 1.08
C ARG A 151 -0.10 -4.47 1.98
N ASN A 152 -0.60 -4.66 3.20
CA ASN A 152 -0.86 -3.58 4.16
C ASN A 152 0.44 -2.82 4.54
N GLU A 153 1.60 -3.47 4.49
CA GLU A 153 2.92 -2.86 4.70
C GLU A 153 3.30 -1.81 3.65
N GLU A 154 2.69 -1.88 2.47
CA GLU A 154 2.98 -1.00 1.34
C GLU A 154 2.21 0.31 1.41
N GLY A 155 1.09 0.37 2.15
CA GLY A 155 0.32 1.60 2.29
C GLY A 155 0.78 2.48 3.46
N TYR A 156 0.26 3.69 3.51
CA TYR A 156 0.62 4.68 4.54
C TYR A 156 -0.35 4.73 5.71
N SER A 157 -1.67 4.64 5.48
CA SER A 157 -2.64 4.81 6.58
C SER A 157 -4.01 4.26 6.24
N GLU A 158 -4.82 3.99 7.26
CA GLU A 158 -6.28 3.84 7.12
C GLU A 158 -7.00 5.19 6.95
N ASP A 159 -6.29 6.31 7.05
CA ASP A 159 -6.84 7.67 6.93
C ASP A 159 -6.52 8.32 5.57
N PRO A 160 -7.51 8.84 4.83
CA PRO A 160 -7.29 9.43 3.52
C PRO A 160 -6.45 10.72 3.55
N TYR A 161 -6.59 11.54 4.60
CA TYR A 161 -5.79 12.77 4.73
C TYR A 161 -4.31 12.43 4.97
N LEU A 162 -4.02 11.55 5.92
CA LEU A 162 -2.65 11.17 6.22
C LEU A 162 -1.98 10.44 5.04
N THR A 163 -2.69 9.51 4.41
CA THR A 163 -2.21 8.84 3.19
C THR A 163 -1.92 9.85 2.09
N GLY A 164 -2.84 10.79 1.81
CA GLY A 164 -2.64 11.83 0.81
C GLY A 164 -1.44 12.74 1.10
N VAL A 165 -1.21 13.10 2.37
CA VAL A 165 -0.04 13.91 2.78
C VAL A 165 1.26 13.15 2.56
N MET A 166 1.34 11.89 3.00
CA MET A 166 2.58 11.10 2.93
C MET A 166 2.90 10.69 1.49
N SER A 167 1.90 10.26 0.71
CA SER A 167 2.09 9.89 -0.68
C SER A 167 2.51 11.09 -1.53
N THR A 168 1.93 12.29 -1.29
CA THR A 168 2.34 13.53 -1.96
C THR A 168 3.79 13.86 -1.64
N ALA A 169 4.21 13.75 -0.38
CA ALA A 169 5.59 14.02 0.02
C ALA A 169 6.58 13.07 -0.66
N TYR A 170 6.30 11.77 -0.64
CA TYR A 170 7.16 10.76 -1.26
C TYR A 170 7.25 10.96 -2.78
N ALA A 171 6.10 11.10 -3.45
CA ALA A 171 6.03 11.35 -4.88
C ALA A 171 6.78 12.65 -5.25
N ARG A 172 6.64 13.72 -4.46
CA ARG A 172 7.37 14.97 -4.72
C ARG A 172 8.89 14.78 -4.61
N GLY A 173 9.35 14.01 -3.63
CA GLY A 173 10.76 13.63 -3.50
C GLY A 173 11.26 12.88 -4.74
N LEU A 174 10.53 11.83 -5.15
CA LEU A 174 10.86 11.06 -6.34
C LEU A 174 10.94 11.94 -7.60
N ALA A 175 9.94 12.81 -7.79
CA ALA A 175 9.84 13.71 -8.94
C ALA A 175 10.92 14.79 -8.99
N GLY A 176 11.44 15.21 -7.83
CA GLY A 176 12.36 16.34 -7.70
C GLY A 176 11.67 17.70 -7.86
N ASP A 177 12.44 18.77 -7.61
CA ASP A 177 11.91 20.13 -7.54
C ASP A 177 12.12 20.98 -8.79
N HIS A 178 12.78 20.47 -9.83
CA HIS A 178 13.03 21.25 -11.05
C HIS A 178 11.70 21.62 -11.75
N PRO A 179 11.51 22.89 -12.18
CA PRO A 179 10.22 23.35 -12.71
C PRO A 179 9.81 22.65 -14.01
N THR A 180 10.79 22.24 -14.81
CA THR A 180 10.60 21.63 -16.14
C THR A 180 10.91 20.13 -16.18
N TYR A 181 11.91 19.69 -15.42
CA TYR A 181 12.48 18.36 -15.57
C TYR A 181 12.11 17.51 -14.36
N LEU A 182 11.91 16.23 -14.60
CA LEU A 182 11.63 15.24 -13.58
C LEU A 182 12.92 14.49 -13.23
N GLN A 183 13.20 14.35 -11.95
CA GLN A 183 14.19 13.40 -11.46
C GLN A 183 13.75 11.98 -11.81
N SER A 184 12.52 11.63 -11.47
CA SER A 184 11.82 10.45 -11.98
C SER A 184 10.33 10.78 -12.14
N ALA A 185 9.54 9.87 -12.70
CA ALA A 185 8.13 10.06 -12.98
C ALA A 185 7.30 9.11 -12.07
N PRO A 186 6.82 9.58 -10.90
CA PRO A 186 6.08 8.73 -9.95
C PRO A 186 4.68 8.39 -10.46
N THR A 187 4.27 7.14 -10.30
CA THR A 187 2.94 6.63 -10.66
C THR A 187 2.27 6.09 -9.41
N LEU A 188 1.14 6.69 -9.01
CA LEU A 188 0.37 6.22 -7.85
C LEU A 188 -0.27 4.88 -8.15
N LYS A 189 -0.32 3.96 -7.18
CA LYS A 189 -0.99 2.66 -7.37
C LYS A 189 -1.76 2.21 -6.14
N HIS A 190 -2.76 1.34 -6.26
CA HIS A 190 -3.39 0.82 -7.46
C HIS A 190 -4.78 1.44 -7.56
N TYR A 191 -5.05 2.16 -8.63
CA TYR A 191 -6.30 2.86 -8.86
C TYR A 191 -7.36 1.86 -9.38
N LEU A 192 -8.34 1.43 -8.59
CA LEU A 192 -8.67 1.89 -7.23
C LEU A 192 -9.16 0.76 -6.32
N ALA A 193 -9.00 0.98 -5.00
CA ALA A 193 -9.52 0.14 -3.92
C ALA A 193 -9.09 -1.34 -4.03
N ASN A 194 -7.82 -1.57 -4.34
CA ASN A 194 -7.21 -2.89 -4.36
C ASN A 194 -6.66 -3.23 -2.98
N ASN A 195 -7.53 -3.69 -2.08
CA ASN A 195 -7.20 -3.95 -0.67
C ASN A 195 -7.56 -5.38 -0.22
N ASN A 196 -7.47 -6.33 -1.14
CA ASN A 196 -7.46 -7.77 -0.90
C ASN A 196 -6.60 -8.43 -1.98
N GLU A 197 -5.98 -9.56 -1.66
CA GLU A 197 -5.09 -10.28 -2.55
C GLU A 197 -5.72 -11.57 -3.10
N VAL A 198 -6.51 -12.26 -2.28
CA VAL A 198 -7.20 -13.48 -2.72
C VAL A 198 -8.30 -13.11 -3.72
N ASN A 199 -8.26 -13.73 -4.91
CA ASN A 199 -9.17 -13.46 -6.03
C ASN A 199 -9.22 -11.97 -6.42
N ARG A 200 -8.12 -11.21 -6.20
CA ARG A 200 -8.10 -9.75 -6.40
C ARG A 200 -8.45 -9.28 -7.80
N ASP A 201 -8.35 -10.14 -8.81
CA ASP A 201 -8.71 -9.88 -10.20
C ASP A 201 -10.19 -10.10 -10.52
N THR A 202 -10.91 -10.88 -9.71
CA THR A 202 -12.33 -11.22 -9.92
C THR A 202 -13.24 -10.74 -8.80
N ALA A 203 -12.67 -10.39 -7.65
CA ALA A 203 -13.37 -9.75 -6.55
C ALA A 203 -13.82 -8.33 -6.93
N SER A 204 -14.98 -7.91 -6.42
CA SER A 204 -15.49 -6.56 -6.61
C SER A 204 -15.38 -5.73 -5.34
N SER A 205 -14.65 -4.62 -5.42
CA SER A 205 -14.66 -3.56 -4.42
C SER A 205 -15.94 -2.74 -4.59
N VAL A 206 -16.90 -2.95 -3.70
CA VAL A 206 -18.21 -2.26 -3.74
C VAL A 206 -18.10 -0.95 -2.96
N LEU A 207 -18.07 0.16 -3.69
CA LEU A 207 -17.90 1.51 -3.17
C LEU A 207 -19.16 2.34 -3.41
N PRO A 208 -20.01 2.53 -2.38
CA PRO A 208 -21.06 3.53 -2.42
C PRO A 208 -20.49 4.93 -2.69
N PRO A 209 -21.26 5.86 -3.29
CA PRO A 209 -20.72 7.12 -3.79
C PRO A 209 -19.97 7.93 -2.72
N ARG A 210 -20.48 7.96 -1.48
CA ARG A 210 -19.81 8.68 -0.40
C ARG A 210 -18.44 8.10 -0.07
N LEU A 211 -18.31 6.77 -0.03
CA LEU A 211 -17.03 6.12 0.23
C LEU A 211 -16.05 6.37 -0.93
N LEU A 212 -16.55 6.26 -2.17
CA LEU A 212 -15.75 6.53 -3.37
C LEU A 212 -15.11 7.94 -3.33
N HIS A 213 -15.92 8.97 -3.04
CA HIS A 213 -15.46 10.36 -3.05
C HIS A 213 -14.71 10.78 -1.77
N ASP A 214 -15.24 10.45 -0.59
CA ASP A 214 -14.72 10.99 0.68
C ASP A 214 -13.54 10.16 1.27
N TYR A 215 -13.32 8.95 0.75
CA TYR A 215 -12.27 8.03 1.24
C TYR A 215 -11.28 7.69 0.13
N GLU A 216 -11.72 7.01 -0.94
CA GLU A 216 -10.79 6.49 -1.96
C GLU A 216 -10.20 7.59 -2.85
N TYR A 217 -11.02 8.42 -3.49
CA TYR A 217 -10.52 9.57 -4.27
C TYR A 217 -9.78 10.59 -3.41
N ALA A 218 -10.22 10.77 -2.16
CA ALA A 218 -9.58 11.68 -1.22
C ALA A 218 -8.10 11.32 -0.93
N ALA A 219 -7.72 10.05 -1.06
CA ALA A 219 -6.34 9.60 -0.87
C ALA A 219 -5.45 9.83 -2.12
N PHE A 220 -5.99 9.64 -3.33
CA PHE A 220 -5.24 9.76 -4.60
C PHE A 220 -5.12 11.20 -5.09
N ARG A 221 -6.18 11.99 -4.95
CA ARG A 221 -6.27 13.35 -5.49
C ARG A 221 -5.13 14.29 -5.05
N PRO A 222 -4.69 14.31 -3.77
CA PRO A 222 -3.70 15.29 -3.31
C PRO A 222 -2.38 15.26 -4.09
N ALA A 223 -1.83 14.07 -4.36
CA ALA A 223 -0.54 13.94 -5.03
C ALA A 223 -0.60 14.33 -6.53
N ILE A 224 -1.71 14.02 -7.20
CA ILE A 224 -1.97 14.44 -8.58
C ILE A 224 -2.19 15.95 -8.65
N ALA A 225 -3.05 16.49 -7.80
CA ALA A 225 -3.37 17.92 -7.78
C ALA A 225 -2.19 18.82 -7.39
N ALA A 226 -1.24 18.30 -6.61
CA ALA A 226 0.01 18.98 -6.30
C ALA A 226 1.05 18.91 -7.43
N GLY A 227 0.79 18.16 -8.51
CA GLY A 227 1.77 17.86 -9.56
C GLY A 227 2.97 17.04 -9.05
N ALA A 228 2.81 16.34 -7.92
CA ALA A 228 3.84 15.52 -7.29
C ALA A 228 3.95 14.14 -7.96
N ALA A 229 2.83 13.60 -8.43
CA ALA A 229 2.78 12.38 -9.23
C ALA A 229 2.47 12.68 -10.70
N THR A 230 2.87 11.75 -11.56
CA THR A 230 2.77 11.86 -13.03
C THR A 230 1.69 10.97 -13.63
N GLY A 231 0.93 10.25 -12.81
CA GLY A 231 -0.21 9.45 -13.24
C GLY A 231 -0.55 8.36 -12.24
N VAL A 232 -1.36 7.40 -12.68
CA VAL A 232 -1.85 6.29 -11.87
C VAL A 232 -1.63 4.95 -12.58
N MET A 233 -1.49 3.90 -11.81
CA MET A 233 -1.54 2.51 -12.27
C MET A 233 -2.93 1.95 -11.97
N THR A 234 -3.61 1.34 -12.94
CA THR A 234 -4.91 0.69 -12.71
C THR A 234 -4.75 -0.48 -11.74
N SER A 235 -5.82 -0.91 -11.07
CA SER A 235 -5.82 -2.12 -10.25
C SER A 235 -6.35 -3.35 -10.99
N TYR A 236 -6.29 -4.52 -10.33
CA TYR A 236 -6.82 -5.78 -10.85
C TYR A 236 -8.33 -5.94 -10.66
N ASN A 237 -8.86 -5.45 -9.54
CA ASN A 237 -10.21 -5.75 -9.07
C ASN A 237 -11.30 -5.20 -9.98
N LEU A 238 -12.50 -5.72 -9.78
CA LEU A 238 -13.69 -5.03 -10.24
C LEU A 238 -13.98 -3.87 -9.27
N LEU A 239 -14.29 -2.71 -9.80
CA LEU A 239 -14.85 -1.57 -9.09
C LEU A 239 -16.35 -1.52 -9.39
N ASN A 240 -17.20 -1.72 -8.38
CA ASN A 240 -18.65 -1.74 -8.58
C ASN A 240 -19.08 -2.63 -9.77
N GLY A 241 -18.47 -3.81 -9.90
CA GLY A 241 -18.73 -4.78 -10.96
C GLY A 241 -18.05 -4.55 -12.32
N ARG A 242 -17.29 -3.47 -12.52
CA ARG A 242 -16.50 -3.20 -13.74
C ARG A 242 -15.00 -3.42 -13.48
N PRO A 243 -14.22 -4.10 -14.34
CA PRO A 243 -12.77 -4.16 -14.18
C PRO A 243 -12.12 -2.78 -14.13
N ALA A 244 -11.24 -2.55 -13.16
CA ALA A 244 -10.59 -1.24 -12.98
C ALA A 244 -9.72 -0.82 -14.19
N THR A 245 -9.22 -1.76 -14.99
CA THR A 245 -8.49 -1.50 -16.24
C THR A 245 -9.32 -0.79 -17.31
N VAL A 246 -10.65 -0.86 -17.24
CA VAL A 246 -11.58 -0.19 -18.17
C VAL A 246 -12.48 0.81 -17.46
N GLU A 247 -12.05 1.31 -16.30
CA GLU A 247 -12.85 2.23 -15.49
C GLU A 247 -12.79 3.67 -16.03
N PRO A 248 -13.92 4.24 -16.49
CA PRO A 248 -13.94 5.56 -17.13
C PRO A 248 -13.51 6.73 -16.23
N SER A 249 -13.49 6.54 -14.90
CA SER A 249 -12.98 7.59 -13.99
C SER A 249 -11.48 7.88 -14.17
N LEU A 250 -10.70 7.02 -14.84
CA LEU A 250 -9.32 7.32 -15.22
C LEU A 250 -9.24 8.61 -16.06
N ASP A 251 -10.13 8.77 -17.03
CA ASP A 251 -10.21 9.98 -17.85
C ASP A 251 -11.15 11.03 -17.24
N ALA A 252 -12.36 10.62 -16.86
CA ALA A 252 -13.44 11.52 -16.45
C ALA A 252 -13.24 12.16 -15.07
N GLU A 253 -12.39 11.60 -14.21
CA GLU A 253 -12.12 12.11 -12.86
C GLU A 253 -10.63 12.39 -12.65
N VAL A 254 -9.74 11.40 -12.80
CA VAL A 254 -8.31 11.55 -12.43
C VAL A 254 -7.62 12.66 -13.22
N ARG A 255 -7.83 12.72 -14.54
CA ARG A 255 -7.22 13.77 -15.37
C ARG A 255 -7.73 15.17 -15.03
N THR A 256 -8.92 15.31 -14.47
CA THR A 256 -9.46 16.61 -14.03
C THR A 256 -8.75 17.19 -12.81
N TRP A 257 -7.96 16.37 -12.09
CA TRP A 257 -7.25 16.80 -10.90
C TRP A 257 -5.97 17.57 -11.19
N SER A 258 -5.48 17.58 -12.45
CA SER A 258 -4.22 18.20 -12.85
C SER A 258 -4.37 18.93 -14.19
N ASP A 259 -3.74 20.10 -14.32
CA ASP A 259 -3.63 20.81 -15.60
C ASP A 259 -2.48 20.26 -16.48
N ARG A 260 -1.70 19.30 -15.96
CA ARG A 260 -0.63 18.59 -16.68
C ARG A 260 -1.11 17.23 -17.12
N ASP A 261 -0.65 16.80 -18.29
CA ASP A 261 -0.83 15.44 -18.79
C ASP A 261 -0.35 14.39 -17.76
N LEU A 262 -1.13 13.32 -17.64
CA LEU A 262 -0.88 12.18 -16.78
C LEU A 262 -0.68 10.93 -17.62
N LEU A 263 0.27 10.08 -17.21
CA LEU A 263 0.51 8.78 -17.82
C LEU A 263 -0.17 7.68 -16.98
N VAL A 264 -1.20 7.07 -17.54
CA VAL A 264 -1.89 5.92 -16.94
C VAL A 264 -1.28 4.63 -17.46
N VAL A 265 -0.87 3.76 -16.55
CA VAL A 265 -0.33 2.43 -16.89
C VAL A 265 -1.27 1.34 -16.35
N SER A 266 -1.35 0.19 -17.00
CA SER A 266 -2.03 -0.95 -16.39
C SER A 266 -1.16 -1.59 -15.31
N ASP A 267 -1.78 -2.24 -14.33
CA ASP A 267 -1.06 -3.23 -13.52
C ASP A 267 -0.55 -4.39 -14.40
N ALA A 268 0.44 -5.12 -13.91
CA ALA A 268 1.06 -6.22 -14.64
C ALA A 268 0.05 -7.33 -14.93
N TYR A 269 -0.12 -7.70 -16.20
CA TYR A 269 -1.06 -8.73 -16.66
C TYR A 269 -2.56 -8.38 -16.53
N ALA A 270 -2.91 -7.21 -15.96
CA ALA A 270 -4.29 -6.76 -15.86
C ALA A 270 -5.03 -6.63 -17.22
N PRO A 271 -4.38 -6.26 -18.34
CA PRO A 271 -5.02 -6.28 -19.65
C PRO A 271 -5.46 -7.68 -20.08
N GLY A 272 -4.63 -8.71 -19.85
CA GLY A 272 -4.96 -10.11 -20.18
C GLY A 272 -6.12 -10.66 -19.34
N ASN A 273 -6.30 -10.19 -18.11
CA ASN A 273 -7.40 -10.61 -17.23
C ASN A 273 -8.79 -10.31 -17.83
N LEU A 274 -8.90 -9.25 -18.62
CA LEU A 274 -10.16 -8.79 -19.24
C LEU A 274 -10.84 -9.87 -20.10
N THR A 275 -10.05 -10.70 -20.79
CA THR A 275 -10.55 -11.88 -21.52
C THR A 275 -10.27 -13.19 -20.82
N GLY A 276 -9.28 -13.21 -19.92
CA GLY A 276 -8.88 -14.36 -19.12
C GLY A 276 -9.79 -14.54 -17.90
N SER A 277 -9.23 -14.34 -16.71
CA SER A 277 -9.91 -14.65 -15.44
C SER A 277 -11.22 -13.88 -15.23
N GLN A 278 -11.35 -12.65 -15.75
CA GLN A 278 -12.57 -11.85 -15.62
C GLN A 278 -13.63 -12.19 -16.66
N ALA A 279 -13.21 -12.76 -17.80
CA ALA A 279 -14.09 -13.08 -18.95
C ALA A 279 -15.10 -11.95 -19.28
N TYR A 280 -14.65 -10.70 -19.17
CA TYR A 280 -15.50 -9.51 -19.31
C TYR A 280 -15.67 -9.09 -20.78
N TYR A 281 -14.65 -9.37 -21.59
CA TYR A 281 -14.65 -9.20 -23.04
C TYR A 281 -14.45 -10.54 -23.76
N ALA A 282 -14.98 -10.65 -24.98
CA ALA A 282 -14.83 -11.85 -25.79
C ALA A 282 -13.48 -11.90 -26.52
N THR A 283 -12.88 -10.74 -26.81
CA THR A 283 -11.61 -10.62 -27.53
C THR A 283 -10.71 -9.57 -26.91
N GLN A 284 -9.39 -9.77 -27.04
CA GLN A 284 -8.41 -8.83 -26.50
C GLN A 284 -8.41 -7.50 -27.28
N ALA A 285 -8.83 -7.51 -28.56
CA ALA A 285 -8.97 -6.29 -29.36
C ALA A 285 -10.07 -5.38 -28.80
N GLU A 286 -11.25 -5.91 -28.48
CA GLU A 286 -12.33 -5.16 -27.81
C GLU A 286 -11.88 -4.66 -26.43
N ALA A 287 -11.24 -5.54 -25.65
CA ALA A 287 -10.75 -5.22 -24.31
C ALA A 287 -9.73 -4.08 -24.30
N ASN A 288 -8.70 -4.16 -25.15
CA ASN A 288 -7.65 -3.14 -25.22
C ASN A 288 -8.16 -1.84 -25.82
N ALA A 289 -9.09 -1.88 -26.78
CA ALA A 289 -9.72 -0.67 -27.31
C ALA A 289 -10.46 0.11 -26.21
N ASP A 290 -11.27 -0.58 -25.40
CA ASP A 290 -12.01 0.06 -24.32
C ASP A 290 -11.10 0.46 -23.15
N ALA A 291 -9.97 -0.23 -22.92
CA ALA A 291 -8.95 0.20 -21.97
C ALA A 291 -8.30 1.52 -22.38
N VAL A 292 -7.91 1.69 -23.65
CA VAL A 292 -7.37 2.96 -24.15
C VAL A 292 -8.39 4.09 -24.00
N LYS A 293 -9.65 3.85 -24.42
CA LYS A 293 -10.72 4.85 -24.30
C LYS A 293 -11.08 5.21 -22.86
N ALA A 294 -10.95 4.25 -21.93
CA ALA A 294 -11.13 4.52 -20.51
C ALA A 294 -10.01 5.41 -19.95
N GLY A 295 -8.82 5.36 -20.58
CA GLY A 295 -7.70 6.25 -20.29
C GLY A 295 -6.36 5.54 -20.09
N VAL A 296 -6.23 4.23 -20.32
CA VAL A 296 -4.95 3.50 -20.22
C VAL A 296 -4.03 3.84 -21.38
N ASP A 297 -2.85 4.36 -21.07
CA ASP A 297 -1.88 4.81 -22.07
C ASP A 297 -0.77 3.76 -22.33
N SER A 298 -0.33 3.03 -21.30
CA SER A 298 0.73 2.00 -21.40
C SER A 298 0.29 0.66 -20.81
N PHE A 299 0.45 -0.41 -21.59
CA PHE A 299 0.06 -1.77 -21.23
C PHE A 299 1.24 -2.53 -20.62
N THR A 300 1.07 -2.97 -19.37
CA THR A 300 2.02 -3.84 -18.67
C THR A 300 1.61 -5.30 -18.87
N GLN A 301 2.11 -5.93 -19.94
CA GLN A 301 1.69 -7.28 -20.37
C GLN A 301 2.90 -8.06 -20.90
N ASP A 302 2.97 -9.37 -20.62
CA ASP A 302 3.95 -10.32 -21.19
C ASP A 302 5.43 -9.91 -21.08
N GLY A 303 5.78 -9.18 -20.02
CA GLY A 303 7.16 -8.79 -19.73
C GLY A 303 7.75 -7.92 -20.83
N SER A 304 8.89 -8.30 -21.39
CA SER A 304 9.56 -7.55 -22.48
C SER A 304 9.02 -7.85 -23.88
N SER A 305 8.04 -8.75 -24.02
CA SER A 305 7.51 -9.18 -25.30
C SER A 305 6.26 -8.41 -25.70
N ALA A 306 6.40 -7.49 -26.67
CA ALA A 306 5.28 -6.65 -27.09
C ALA A 306 4.27 -7.27 -28.06
N ALA A 307 4.46 -8.53 -28.43
CA ALA A 307 3.71 -9.18 -29.50
C ALA A 307 2.18 -9.18 -29.27
N SER A 308 1.73 -9.53 -28.06
CA SER A 308 0.29 -9.64 -27.75
C SER A 308 -0.40 -8.27 -27.73
N THR A 309 0.20 -7.30 -27.05
CA THR A 309 -0.28 -5.91 -26.99
C THR A 309 -0.38 -5.30 -28.39
N VAL A 310 0.69 -5.42 -29.20
CA VAL A 310 0.71 -4.89 -30.57
C VAL A 310 -0.34 -5.57 -31.45
N ALA A 311 -0.46 -6.90 -31.38
CA ALA A 311 -1.45 -7.63 -32.16
C ALA A 311 -2.89 -7.21 -31.82
N ALA A 312 -3.21 -7.10 -30.53
CA ALA A 312 -4.55 -6.72 -30.08
C ALA A 312 -4.92 -5.27 -30.48
N LEU A 313 -4.01 -4.32 -30.29
CA LEU A 313 -4.25 -2.90 -30.63
C LEU A 313 -4.29 -2.67 -32.15
N THR A 314 -3.45 -3.38 -32.91
CA THR A 314 -3.52 -3.35 -34.39
C THR A 314 -4.88 -3.85 -34.86
N ALA A 315 -5.32 -5.02 -34.38
CA ALA A 315 -6.63 -5.58 -34.71
C ALA A 315 -7.78 -4.64 -34.29
N ALA A 316 -7.67 -3.97 -33.14
CA ALA A 316 -8.66 -2.99 -32.70
C ALA A 316 -8.78 -1.80 -33.66
N THR A 317 -7.67 -1.28 -34.18
CA THR A 317 -7.68 -0.19 -35.17
C THR A 317 -8.23 -0.65 -36.53
N GLU A 318 -7.84 -1.83 -37.01
CA GLU A 318 -8.32 -2.39 -38.27
C GLU A 318 -9.83 -2.68 -38.26
N GLN A 319 -10.37 -3.07 -37.10
CA GLN A 319 -11.79 -3.33 -36.89
C GLN A 319 -12.61 -2.05 -36.63
N GLY A 320 -11.96 -0.88 -36.52
CA GLY A 320 -12.63 0.38 -36.18
C GLY A 320 -13.10 0.46 -34.72
N LEU A 321 -12.62 -0.44 -33.86
CA LEU A 321 -12.91 -0.42 -32.42
C LEU A 321 -12.10 0.68 -31.71
N LEU A 322 -10.93 1.03 -32.24
CA LEU A 322 -10.04 2.06 -31.71
C LEU A 322 -9.69 3.06 -32.82
N SER A 323 -9.82 4.36 -32.56
CA SER A 323 -9.46 5.39 -33.54
C SER A 323 -8.00 5.80 -33.41
N TRP A 324 -7.43 6.37 -34.48
CA TRP A 324 -6.08 6.94 -34.40
C TRP A 324 -5.99 8.17 -33.49
N SER A 325 -7.11 8.86 -33.24
CA SER A 325 -7.13 9.95 -32.25
C SER A 325 -6.93 9.41 -30.84
N ASP A 326 -7.59 8.30 -30.50
CA ASP A 326 -7.45 7.65 -29.18
C ASP A 326 -5.99 7.21 -28.96
N VAL A 327 -5.35 6.66 -29.99
CA VAL A 327 -3.93 6.27 -29.95
C VAL A 327 -3.02 7.51 -29.81
N ASP A 328 -3.32 8.59 -30.53
CA ASP A 328 -2.54 9.83 -30.47
C ASP A 328 -2.63 10.50 -29.10
N ASP A 329 -3.80 10.46 -28.45
CA ASP A 329 -4.00 10.97 -27.09
C ASP A 329 -3.17 10.16 -26.07
N ALA A 330 -3.17 8.83 -26.16
CA ALA A 330 -2.32 7.99 -25.32
C ALA A 330 -0.82 8.30 -25.50
N LEU A 331 -0.39 8.52 -26.75
CA LEU A 331 0.99 8.90 -27.05
C LEU A 331 1.35 10.29 -26.54
N ARG A 332 0.43 11.26 -26.55
CA ARG A 332 0.65 12.59 -25.96
C ARG A 332 1.01 12.46 -24.48
N HIS A 333 0.28 11.65 -23.73
CA HIS A 333 0.55 11.39 -22.31
C HIS A 333 1.92 10.74 -22.09
N ILE A 334 2.25 9.69 -22.85
CA ILE A 334 3.56 9.03 -22.80
C ILE A 334 4.70 10.02 -23.08
N PHE A 335 4.58 10.79 -24.17
CA PHE A 335 5.64 11.71 -24.56
C PHE A 335 5.75 12.89 -23.60
N SER A 336 4.66 13.37 -23.02
CA SER A 336 4.71 14.40 -21.97
C SER A 336 5.66 14.01 -20.83
N ILE A 337 5.64 12.74 -20.41
CA ILE A 337 6.58 12.22 -19.41
C ILE A 337 8.00 12.12 -19.95
N ARG A 338 8.20 11.59 -21.16
CA ARG A 338 9.53 11.44 -21.77
C ARG A 338 10.24 12.78 -22.00
N PHE A 339 9.52 13.80 -22.46
CA PHE A 339 10.02 15.18 -22.57
C PHE A 339 10.42 15.73 -21.19
N ARG A 340 9.56 15.56 -20.18
CA ARG A 340 9.85 16.03 -18.82
C ARG A 340 10.98 15.25 -18.16
N LEU A 341 11.26 14.00 -18.55
CA LEU A 341 12.45 13.26 -18.13
C LEU A 341 13.74 13.71 -18.84
N GLY A 342 13.61 14.56 -19.87
CA GLY A 342 14.71 15.23 -20.57
C GLY A 342 15.24 14.49 -21.79
N GLU A 343 14.55 13.48 -22.31
CA GLU A 343 15.05 12.63 -23.40
C GLU A 343 15.37 13.43 -24.69
N PHE A 344 14.55 14.43 -25.00
CA PHE A 344 14.59 15.14 -26.28
C PHE A 344 15.32 16.49 -26.24
N ASP A 345 15.90 16.84 -25.09
CA ASP A 345 16.57 18.13 -24.89
C ASP A 345 18.10 17.98 -24.97
N PRO A 346 18.83 19.04 -25.40
CA PRO A 346 20.28 18.98 -25.50
C PRO A 346 20.98 18.63 -24.17
N PRO A 347 22.12 17.91 -24.21
CA PRO A 347 22.93 17.63 -23.04
C PRO A 347 23.25 18.91 -22.24
N GLY A 348 23.19 18.81 -20.90
CA GLY A 348 23.45 19.93 -20.00
C GLY A 348 22.23 20.77 -19.61
N ARG A 349 21.06 20.61 -20.28
CA ARG A 349 19.82 21.26 -19.81
C ARG A 349 19.17 20.54 -18.62
N ASN A 350 19.08 19.21 -18.65
CA ASN A 350 18.52 18.43 -17.55
C ASN A 350 19.58 18.19 -16.46
N PRO A 351 19.45 18.80 -15.25
CA PRO A 351 20.43 18.63 -14.19
C PRO A 351 20.48 17.19 -13.64
N TYR A 352 19.39 16.43 -13.74
CA TYR A 352 19.32 15.06 -13.24
C TYR A 352 20.05 14.05 -14.13
N ALA A 353 20.33 14.40 -15.39
CA ALA A 353 21.09 13.56 -16.32
C ALA A 353 22.57 13.41 -15.93
N ALA A 354 23.08 14.24 -15.02
CA ALA A 354 24.44 14.18 -14.52
C ALA A 354 24.63 13.25 -13.30
N ILE A 355 23.55 12.63 -12.78
CA ILE A 355 23.63 11.71 -11.66
C ILE A 355 24.30 10.40 -12.12
N THR A 356 25.33 9.98 -11.39
CA THR A 356 26.10 8.75 -11.67
C THR A 356 25.68 7.61 -10.72
N PRO A 357 26.09 6.37 -11.01
CA PRO A 357 25.84 5.23 -10.12
C PRO A 357 26.43 5.36 -8.69
N ASP A 358 27.39 6.28 -8.46
CA ASP A 358 28.03 6.48 -7.14
C ASP A 358 27.06 6.98 -6.05
N VAL A 359 25.85 7.40 -6.44
CA VAL A 359 24.81 7.82 -5.49
C VAL A 359 24.11 6.63 -4.83
N ILE A 360 24.17 5.44 -5.42
CA ILE A 360 23.56 4.21 -4.88
C ILE A 360 24.27 3.87 -3.57
N ASP A 361 23.48 3.70 -2.51
CA ASP A 361 24.00 3.40 -1.16
C ASP A 361 25.05 4.42 -0.67
N SER A 362 24.85 5.69 -1.03
CA SER A 362 25.76 6.75 -0.58
C SER A 362 25.75 6.88 0.95
N PRO A 363 26.85 7.36 1.57
CA PRO A 363 26.88 7.61 3.01
C PRO A 363 25.77 8.55 3.51
N GLU A 364 25.27 9.44 2.65
CA GLU A 364 24.13 10.28 2.96
C GLU A 364 22.83 9.48 3.04
N HIS A 365 22.58 8.59 2.08
CA HIS A 365 21.39 7.74 2.07
C HIS A 365 21.40 6.76 3.25
N ARG A 366 22.56 6.20 3.63
CA ARG A 366 22.70 5.39 4.85
C ARG A 366 22.33 6.15 6.12
N ARG A 367 22.79 7.40 6.27
CA ARG A 367 22.40 8.27 7.40
C ARG A 367 20.90 8.58 7.39
N LEU A 368 20.32 8.77 6.21
CA LEU A 368 18.88 9.00 6.07
C LEU A 368 18.08 7.74 6.43
N ALA A 369 18.52 6.54 6.03
CA ALA A 369 17.91 5.28 6.42
C ALA A 369 17.92 5.12 7.95
N ARG A 370 19.05 5.47 8.59
CA ARG A 370 19.14 5.50 10.05
C ARG A 370 18.15 6.49 10.68
N GLN A 371 18.08 7.71 10.16
CA GLN A 371 17.15 8.73 10.62
C GLN A 371 15.68 8.27 10.49
N ALA A 372 15.33 7.63 9.37
CA ALA A 372 13.98 7.11 9.13
C ALA A 372 13.65 5.95 10.09
N ALA A 373 14.58 5.02 10.29
CA ALA A 373 14.43 3.92 11.24
C ALA A 373 14.24 4.42 12.69
N ASP A 374 15.00 5.43 13.12
CA ASP A 374 14.85 6.06 14.44
C ASP A 374 13.49 6.76 14.61
N ALA A 375 13.05 7.51 13.59
CA ALA A 375 11.84 8.33 13.65
C ALA A 375 10.53 7.52 13.64
N GLN A 376 10.54 6.34 13.02
CA GLN A 376 9.34 5.51 12.86
C GLN A 376 8.96 4.71 14.11
N LEU A 377 9.89 4.52 15.05
CA LEU A 377 9.64 3.69 16.23
C LEU A 377 8.48 4.22 17.07
N VAL A 378 7.55 3.32 17.41
CA VAL A 378 6.38 3.63 18.25
C VAL A 378 6.53 2.96 19.58
N LEU A 379 6.57 3.75 20.64
CA LEU A 379 6.44 3.24 21.99
C LEU A 379 4.96 2.98 22.29
N LEU A 380 4.53 1.73 22.17
CA LEU A 380 3.13 1.35 22.37
C LEU A 380 2.74 1.35 23.85
N LYS A 381 3.65 0.89 24.72
CA LYS A 381 3.45 0.80 26.16
C LYS A 381 4.75 1.09 26.90
N ASN A 382 4.68 1.83 28.00
CA ASN A 382 5.82 2.07 28.89
C ASN A 382 5.39 2.32 30.35
N GLU A 383 5.04 1.25 31.05
CA GLU A 383 4.72 1.32 32.48
C GLU A 383 5.96 1.55 33.33
N ARG A 384 5.78 2.30 34.43
CA ARG A 384 6.81 2.57 35.45
C ARG A 384 8.11 3.16 34.90
N ALA A 385 8.04 3.81 33.72
CA ALA A 385 9.19 4.31 32.99
C ALA A 385 10.29 3.24 32.82
N THR A 386 9.88 2.02 32.44
CA THR A 386 10.78 0.90 32.18
C THR A 386 11.79 1.21 31.09
N LEU A 387 11.35 1.88 30.02
CA LEU A 387 12.21 2.47 29.02
C LEU A 387 12.34 3.99 29.23
N PRO A 388 13.52 4.58 28.92
CA PRO A 388 14.71 3.91 28.41
C PRO A 388 15.50 3.17 29.50
N LEU A 389 16.19 2.10 29.11
CA LEU A 389 17.07 1.32 29.94
C LEU A 389 18.27 2.16 30.40
N SER A 390 18.59 2.10 31.68
CA SER A 390 19.81 2.73 32.19
C SER A 390 21.02 1.85 31.89
N ALA A 391 21.95 2.31 31.05
CA ALA A 391 23.18 1.57 30.74
C ALA A 391 24.03 1.23 31.99
N GLY A 392 23.90 2.01 33.08
CA GLY A 392 24.56 1.70 34.35
C GLY A 392 23.92 0.52 35.11
N LYS A 393 22.67 0.17 34.80
CA LYS A 393 21.89 -0.89 35.46
C LYS A 393 21.57 -2.08 34.54
N ALA A 394 21.57 -1.88 33.23
CA ALA A 394 21.32 -2.90 32.22
C ALA A 394 22.65 -3.24 31.53
N ARG A 395 23.51 -3.99 32.25
CA ARG A 395 24.83 -4.41 31.74
C ARG A 395 24.79 -5.81 31.18
N ARG A 396 23.91 -6.68 31.67
CA ARG A 396 23.66 -8.00 31.09
C ARG A 396 22.25 -8.02 30.51
N VAL A 397 22.15 -7.97 29.18
CA VAL A 397 20.87 -7.92 28.48
C VAL A 397 20.65 -9.24 27.74
N ALA A 398 19.51 -9.89 27.97
CA ALA A 398 19.10 -11.00 27.15
C ALA A 398 18.31 -10.48 25.95
N VAL A 399 18.75 -10.76 24.71
CA VAL A 399 17.99 -10.45 23.50
C VAL A 399 17.60 -11.79 22.86
N VAL A 400 16.30 -12.08 22.84
CA VAL A 400 15.77 -13.38 22.44
C VAL A 400 14.56 -13.26 21.51
N GLY A 401 14.26 -14.31 20.77
CA GLY A 401 13.07 -14.39 19.91
C GLY A 401 13.41 -14.42 18.41
N PRO A 402 12.49 -14.89 17.55
CA PRO A 402 12.80 -15.34 16.19
C PRO A 402 13.37 -14.23 15.29
N LEU A 403 13.17 -12.96 15.64
CA LEU A 403 13.65 -11.79 14.91
C LEU A 403 14.88 -11.14 15.56
N ALA A 404 15.42 -11.71 16.65
CA ALA A 404 16.58 -11.14 17.36
C ALA A 404 17.84 -11.05 16.49
N ASP A 405 18.00 -11.99 15.54
CA ASP A 405 19.18 -12.18 14.70
C ASP A 405 18.89 -12.12 13.19
N SER A 406 17.75 -11.54 12.80
CA SER A 406 17.36 -11.43 11.40
C SER A 406 16.98 -10.00 11.06
N VAL A 407 17.22 -9.64 9.80
CA VAL A 407 16.64 -8.47 9.12
C VAL A 407 16.13 -8.99 7.79
N TYR A 408 14.82 -8.97 7.60
CA TYR A 408 14.20 -9.49 6.38
C TYR A 408 13.90 -8.36 5.39
N THR A 409 14.06 -8.67 4.11
CA THR A 409 13.49 -7.89 3.03
C THR A 409 12.04 -8.33 2.76
N ASP A 410 11.23 -7.41 2.23
CA ASP A 410 9.91 -7.73 1.69
C ASP A 410 9.96 -7.91 0.16
N TRP A 411 8.77 -7.98 -0.44
CA TRP A 411 8.60 -8.21 -1.87
C TRP A 411 9.15 -7.06 -2.74
N TYR A 412 8.97 -5.82 -2.30
CA TYR A 412 9.29 -4.60 -3.06
C TYR A 412 10.54 -3.91 -2.50
N SER A 413 11.55 -4.72 -2.18
CA SER A 413 12.84 -4.29 -1.64
C SER A 413 13.98 -4.50 -2.63
N GLY A 414 15.01 -3.66 -2.54
CA GLY A 414 16.35 -3.97 -3.05
C GLY A 414 17.10 -4.93 -2.12
N THR A 415 18.35 -5.24 -2.43
CA THR A 415 19.25 -5.96 -1.52
C THR A 415 19.91 -4.95 -0.59
N PRO A 416 19.77 -5.05 0.75
CA PRO A 416 20.47 -4.13 1.64
C PRO A 416 21.98 -4.40 1.59
N PRO A 417 22.82 -3.36 1.46
CA PRO A 417 24.29 -3.48 1.34
C PRO A 417 24.95 -3.94 2.66
N TYR A 418 24.25 -3.76 3.77
CA TYR A 418 24.58 -4.30 5.08
C TYR A 418 23.29 -4.40 5.90
N THR A 419 23.31 -5.14 7.01
CA THR A 419 22.19 -5.19 7.95
C THR A 419 22.68 -5.18 9.40
N VAL A 420 21.91 -4.56 10.29
CA VAL A 420 22.15 -4.59 11.73
C VAL A 420 20.94 -5.23 12.41
N THR A 421 21.12 -6.44 12.96
CA THR A 421 20.07 -7.17 13.67
C THR A 421 19.77 -6.52 15.03
N PRO A 422 18.58 -6.73 15.62
CA PRO A 422 18.27 -6.23 16.96
C PRO A 422 19.30 -6.62 18.03
N ARG A 423 19.78 -7.87 18.03
CA ARG A 423 20.82 -8.32 18.97
C ARG A 423 22.17 -7.65 18.68
N GLN A 424 22.53 -7.47 17.40
CA GLN A 424 23.77 -6.79 17.02
C GLN A 424 23.74 -5.32 17.47
N GLY A 425 22.65 -4.59 17.21
CA GLY A 425 22.52 -3.19 17.62
C GLY A 425 22.61 -2.99 19.14
N VAL A 426 22.00 -3.87 19.93
CA VAL A 426 22.12 -3.85 21.41
C VAL A 426 23.56 -4.16 21.84
N THR A 427 24.23 -5.10 21.15
CA THR A 427 25.63 -5.46 21.43
C THR A 427 26.56 -4.28 21.16
N ASP A 428 26.46 -3.66 19.99
CA ASP A 428 27.26 -2.51 19.59
C ASP A 428 27.04 -1.32 20.52
N ARG A 429 25.78 -1.11 20.94
CA ARG A 429 25.42 -0.02 21.86
C ARG A 429 25.97 -0.21 23.27
N LEU A 430 26.05 -1.44 23.78
CA LEU A 430 26.64 -1.72 25.09
C LEU A 430 28.17 -1.71 25.05
N GLY A 431 28.77 -2.11 23.93
CA GLY A 431 30.22 -2.22 23.77
C GLY A 431 30.88 -3.03 24.89
N ALA A 432 32.09 -2.63 25.29
CA ALA A 432 32.81 -3.29 26.38
C ALA A 432 32.18 -3.10 27.78
N GLY A 433 31.14 -2.27 27.90
CA GLY A 433 30.48 -1.95 29.18
C GLY A 433 29.41 -2.95 29.61
N GLY A 434 29.07 -3.92 28.75
CA GLY A 434 28.02 -4.91 29.00
C GLY A 434 28.21 -6.21 28.25
N THR A 435 27.27 -7.13 28.40
CA THR A 435 27.23 -8.44 27.76
C THR A 435 25.81 -8.71 27.27
N VAL A 436 25.70 -9.12 26.01
CA VAL A 436 24.45 -9.57 25.42
C VAL A 436 24.45 -11.09 25.35
N VAL A 437 23.37 -11.69 25.83
CA VAL A 437 23.14 -13.14 25.75
C VAL A 437 21.82 -13.41 25.03
N GLY A 438 21.62 -14.63 24.52
CA GLY A 438 20.38 -15.03 23.87
C GLY A 438 20.58 -15.44 22.41
N GLY A 439 19.50 -15.35 21.64
CA GLY A 439 19.40 -15.86 20.27
C GLY A 439 17.93 -16.05 19.88
N GLU A 440 17.67 -16.75 18.80
CA GLU A 440 16.33 -16.74 18.17
C GLU A 440 15.21 -17.40 18.97
N GLY A 441 15.52 -18.16 20.03
CA GLY A 441 14.50 -18.76 20.91
C GLY A 441 13.60 -19.79 20.22
N VAL A 442 14.01 -20.30 19.06
CA VAL A 442 13.32 -21.34 18.28
C VAL A 442 13.82 -22.73 18.61
N ASP A 443 12.93 -23.71 18.55
CA ASP A 443 13.31 -25.11 18.80
C ASP A 443 14.22 -25.63 17.68
N ARG A 444 15.23 -26.41 18.07
CA ARG A 444 16.03 -27.22 17.16
C ARG A 444 15.56 -28.65 17.21
N ILE A 445 15.14 -29.18 16.07
CA ILE A 445 14.59 -30.52 15.95
C ILE A 445 15.43 -31.39 15.00
N ALA A 446 15.30 -32.70 15.15
CA ALA A 446 15.67 -33.67 14.14
C ALA A 446 14.45 -34.49 13.73
N LEU A 447 14.31 -34.77 12.44
CA LEU A 447 13.18 -35.49 11.87
C LEU A 447 13.65 -36.87 11.43
N ARG A 448 13.16 -37.92 12.10
CA ARG A 448 13.48 -39.31 11.77
C ARG A 448 12.31 -39.96 11.04
N ASP A 449 12.53 -40.38 9.81
CA ASP A 449 11.54 -41.17 9.07
C ASP A 449 11.32 -42.51 9.79
N VAL A 450 10.05 -42.82 10.08
CA VAL A 450 9.66 -43.99 10.86
C VAL A 450 9.88 -45.28 10.08
N ALA A 451 9.73 -45.26 8.75
CA ALA A 451 9.84 -46.45 7.92
C ALA A 451 11.30 -46.92 7.79
N THR A 452 12.24 -45.99 7.60
CA THR A 452 13.67 -46.28 7.42
C THR A 452 14.48 -46.21 8.71
N GLY A 453 13.96 -45.53 9.74
CA GLY A 453 14.70 -45.22 10.96
C GLY A 453 15.83 -44.21 10.75
N ARG A 454 15.91 -43.56 9.59
CA ARG A 454 16.94 -42.59 9.22
C ARG A 454 16.47 -41.15 9.39
N TYR A 455 17.41 -40.26 9.65
CA TYR A 455 17.16 -38.83 9.82
C TYR A 455 17.24 -38.09 8.49
N VAL A 456 16.37 -37.08 8.34
CA VAL A 456 16.44 -36.08 7.27
C VAL A 456 17.73 -35.29 7.44
N THR A 457 18.56 -35.24 6.40
CA THR A 457 19.89 -34.62 6.39
C THR A 457 20.03 -33.61 5.25
N ALA A 458 20.53 -32.42 5.58
CA ALA A 458 20.69 -31.30 4.65
C ALA A 458 21.98 -30.51 4.93
N THR A 459 22.99 -30.64 4.06
CA THR A 459 24.29 -29.97 4.22
C THR A 459 24.66 -29.07 3.05
N GLY A 460 24.22 -29.39 1.83
CA GLY A 460 24.60 -28.61 0.65
C GLY A 460 23.78 -27.33 0.48
N THR A 461 24.19 -26.50 -0.47
CA THR A 461 23.72 -25.11 -0.61
C THR A 461 23.34 -24.76 -2.05
N THR A 462 23.27 -25.76 -2.93
CA THR A 462 22.98 -25.58 -4.35
C THR A 462 21.80 -26.45 -4.78
N ASP A 463 21.29 -26.21 -5.98
CA ASP A 463 20.19 -26.98 -6.56
C ASP A 463 20.54 -28.46 -6.81
N ALA A 464 21.83 -28.79 -6.83
CA ALA A 464 22.32 -30.16 -6.95
C ALA A 464 22.27 -30.93 -5.61
N ASP A 465 22.14 -30.23 -4.48
CA ASP A 465 22.29 -30.79 -3.14
C ASP A 465 20.93 -31.18 -2.54
N ALA A 466 20.31 -32.21 -3.09
CA ALA A 466 19.04 -32.72 -2.61
C ALA A 466 19.12 -33.13 -1.12
N VAL A 467 18.10 -32.75 -0.36
CA VAL A 467 17.89 -33.21 1.02
C VAL A 467 17.56 -34.70 1.01
N THR A 468 18.27 -35.46 1.84
CA THR A 468 18.20 -36.92 1.91
C THR A 468 17.70 -37.40 3.25
N VAL A 469 17.29 -38.65 3.34
CA VAL A 469 16.88 -39.34 4.57
C VAL A 469 17.85 -40.50 4.80
N ALA A 470 19.09 -40.15 5.15
CA ALA A 470 20.20 -41.10 5.24
C ALA A 470 20.89 -41.12 6.60
N GLY A 471 20.72 -40.06 7.41
CA GLY A 471 21.41 -39.89 8.68
C GLY A 471 21.11 -41.00 9.68
N THR A 472 22.13 -41.50 10.37
CA THR A 472 22.00 -42.54 11.41
C THR A 472 21.83 -41.97 12.81
N ALA A 473 22.03 -40.66 12.99
CA ALA A 473 21.92 -39.96 14.26
C ALA A 473 21.42 -38.53 14.04
N ALA A 474 20.87 -37.93 15.10
CA ALA A 474 20.44 -36.53 15.15
C ALA A 474 21.65 -35.55 15.25
N GLY A 475 22.69 -35.74 14.44
CA GLY A 475 23.83 -34.83 14.35
C GLY A 475 23.46 -33.50 13.65
N GLU A 476 24.40 -32.54 13.61
CA GLU A 476 24.15 -31.19 13.06
C GLU A 476 23.57 -31.20 11.63
N ALA A 477 24.06 -32.10 10.76
CA ALA A 477 23.53 -32.30 9.41
C ALA A 477 22.05 -32.71 9.36
N ALA A 478 21.50 -33.25 10.45
CA ALA A 478 20.12 -33.71 10.58
C ALA A 478 19.21 -32.76 11.39
N GLN A 479 19.74 -31.61 11.79
CA GLN A 479 19.04 -30.68 12.67
C GLN A 479 18.48 -29.49 11.91
N PHE A 480 17.28 -29.06 12.29
CA PHE A 480 16.59 -27.89 11.73
C PHE A 480 16.08 -26.98 12.85
N ASP A 481 16.33 -25.69 12.71
CA ASP A 481 15.67 -24.65 13.50
C ASP A 481 14.24 -24.42 12.97
N VAL A 482 13.26 -24.40 13.86
CA VAL A 482 11.83 -24.31 13.52
C VAL A 482 11.28 -22.93 13.86
N PHE A 483 11.06 -22.11 12.84
CA PHE A 483 10.42 -20.80 13.00
C PHE A 483 8.93 -20.94 12.73
N ASP A 484 8.11 -20.70 13.75
CA ASP A 484 6.65 -20.67 13.63
C ASP A 484 6.17 -19.23 13.49
N TRP A 485 5.49 -18.98 12.38
CA TRP A 485 4.98 -17.68 11.96
C TRP A 485 3.48 -17.54 12.22
N GLY A 486 2.82 -18.52 12.85
CA GLY A 486 1.38 -18.53 13.08
C GLY A 486 0.61 -19.19 11.94
N GLU A 487 -0.71 -19.35 12.12
CA GLU A 487 -1.61 -19.99 11.13
C GLU A 487 -1.19 -21.44 10.74
N GLY A 488 -0.35 -22.06 11.58
CA GLY A 488 0.27 -23.36 11.35
C GLY A 488 1.38 -23.35 10.29
N LEU A 489 1.82 -22.18 9.83
CA LEU A 489 2.91 -22.01 8.88
C LEU A 489 4.24 -21.90 9.63
N LEU A 490 5.20 -22.71 9.21
CA LEU A 490 6.56 -22.69 9.72
C LEU A 490 7.58 -22.78 8.59
N THR A 491 8.82 -22.40 8.92
CA THR A 491 9.99 -22.59 8.06
C THR A 491 11.05 -23.39 8.79
N LEU A 492 11.78 -24.23 8.05
CA LEU A 492 12.85 -25.08 8.59
C LEU A 492 14.19 -24.58 8.07
N ARG A 493 15.08 -24.15 8.96
CA ARG A 493 16.45 -23.73 8.60
C ARG A 493 17.45 -24.80 9.02
N SER A 494 18.23 -25.33 8.09
CA SER A 494 19.24 -26.35 8.42
C SER A 494 20.29 -25.76 9.37
N ALA A 495 20.56 -26.47 10.46
CA ALA A 495 21.58 -26.08 11.42
C ALA A 495 23.00 -26.16 10.82
N ALA A 496 23.21 -27.03 9.84
CA ALA A 496 24.53 -27.27 9.25
C ALA A 496 24.99 -26.17 8.28
N ASN A 497 24.06 -25.42 7.68
CA ASN A 497 24.40 -24.41 6.66
C ASN A 497 23.65 -23.07 6.80
N GLY A 498 22.70 -22.96 7.73
CA GLY A 498 21.92 -21.74 7.96
C GLY A 498 20.94 -21.38 6.84
N ARG A 499 20.62 -22.30 5.92
CA ARG A 499 19.70 -22.07 4.79
C ARG A 499 18.35 -22.74 5.01
N TYR A 500 17.32 -22.18 4.38
CA TYR A 500 15.95 -22.66 4.53
C TYR A 500 15.65 -23.83 3.59
N LEU A 501 14.95 -24.83 4.11
CA LEU A 501 14.40 -25.94 3.33
C LEU A 501 13.38 -25.37 2.34
N GLY A 502 13.50 -25.70 1.06
CA GLY A 502 12.57 -25.28 0.02
C GLY A 502 12.36 -26.35 -1.05
N TYR A 503 11.23 -26.31 -1.74
CA TYR A 503 10.87 -27.32 -2.76
C TYR A 503 11.67 -27.20 -4.06
N ASN A 504 11.97 -25.96 -4.50
CA ASN A 504 12.74 -25.64 -5.71
C ASN A 504 12.30 -26.40 -6.97
N TRP A 505 10.99 -26.61 -7.13
CA TRP A 505 10.40 -27.33 -8.28
C TRP A 505 10.97 -28.76 -8.52
N GLY A 506 11.56 -29.38 -7.49
CA GLY A 506 12.35 -30.60 -7.62
C GLY A 506 12.50 -31.35 -6.29
N PRO A 507 13.59 -32.09 -6.06
CA PRO A 507 13.87 -32.56 -4.71
C PRO A 507 14.04 -31.36 -3.77
N PHE A 508 13.66 -31.51 -2.51
CA PHE A 508 13.85 -30.43 -1.54
C PHE A 508 15.33 -30.10 -1.37
N VAL A 509 15.67 -28.82 -1.19
CA VAL A 509 17.05 -28.30 -1.04
C VAL A 509 17.13 -27.26 0.07
N THR A 510 18.35 -26.92 0.52
CA THR A 510 18.63 -25.86 1.51
C THR A 510 19.59 -24.81 0.94
N ARG A 511 19.09 -23.94 0.05
CA ARG A 511 19.89 -22.91 -0.64
C ARG A 511 19.63 -21.48 -0.14
N ASP A 512 18.38 -21.13 0.08
CA ASP A 512 17.99 -19.72 0.26
C ASP A 512 18.31 -19.22 1.68
N THR A 513 18.78 -17.97 1.79
CA THR A 513 19.11 -17.31 3.08
C THR A 513 17.89 -16.82 3.84
N GLN A 514 16.75 -16.69 3.18
CA GLN A 514 15.46 -16.34 3.77
C GLN A 514 14.32 -16.87 2.87
N PRO A 515 13.10 -17.01 3.41
CA PRO A 515 11.90 -17.16 2.59
C PRO A 515 11.72 -15.96 1.65
N ASN A 516 11.56 -16.21 0.35
CA ASN A 516 11.38 -15.20 -0.69
C ASN A 516 10.82 -15.82 -1.99
N GLY A 517 10.76 -15.04 -3.08
CA GLY A 517 10.36 -15.51 -4.41
C GLY A 517 8.85 -15.43 -4.68
N TRP A 518 8.47 -15.49 -5.97
CA TRP A 518 7.08 -15.26 -6.40
C TRP A 518 6.14 -16.25 -5.72
N TYR A 519 6.59 -17.50 -5.73
CA TYR A 519 6.08 -18.54 -4.86
C TYR A 519 7.10 -18.76 -3.76
N VAL A 520 6.70 -18.51 -2.52
CA VAL A 520 7.56 -18.69 -1.34
C VAL A 520 7.55 -20.17 -0.97
N GLN A 521 8.55 -20.89 -1.46
CA GLN A 521 8.63 -22.36 -1.43
C GLN A 521 9.23 -22.91 -0.12
N GLN A 522 9.47 -22.08 0.88
CA GLN A 522 10.11 -22.46 2.15
C GLN A 522 9.10 -22.69 3.29
N GLN A 523 7.81 -22.84 2.96
CA GLN A 523 6.71 -22.92 3.91
C GLN A 523 6.20 -24.35 4.10
N PHE A 524 5.99 -24.73 5.36
CA PHE A 524 5.52 -26.06 5.74
C PHE A 524 4.50 -26.00 6.87
N LYS A 525 3.73 -27.09 7.03
CA LYS A 525 2.98 -27.39 8.25
C LYS A 525 3.46 -28.72 8.81
N LEU A 526 3.74 -28.77 10.11
CA LEU A 526 4.11 -29.99 10.82
C LEU A 526 2.88 -30.53 11.55
N GLU A 527 2.21 -31.48 10.93
CA GLU A 527 0.90 -31.97 11.36
C GLU A 527 1.04 -33.21 12.25
N ALA A 528 0.74 -33.05 13.54
CA ALA A 528 0.75 -34.14 14.51
C ALA A 528 -0.31 -35.21 14.17
N GLN A 529 0.06 -36.48 14.34
CA GLN A 529 -0.78 -37.63 14.03
C GLN A 529 -1.23 -38.35 15.31
N PRO A 530 -2.33 -39.13 15.27
CA PRO A 530 -2.82 -39.83 16.45
C PRO A 530 -1.83 -40.80 17.10
N ASP A 531 -0.85 -41.30 16.34
CA ASP A 531 0.19 -42.23 16.80
C ASP A 531 1.43 -41.52 17.40
N GLY A 532 1.40 -40.19 17.52
CA GLY A 532 2.50 -39.38 18.03
C GLY A 532 3.59 -39.04 17.00
N THR A 533 3.45 -39.52 15.76
CA THR A 533 4.30 -39.12 14.63
C THR A 533 3.82 -37.81 14.00
N TYR A 534 4.54 -37.33 13.00
CA TYR A 534 4.20 -36.13 12.25
C TYR A 534 4.20 -36.42 10.75
N ALA A 535 3.26 -35.81 10.03
CA ALA A 535 3.36 -35.62 8.59
C ALA A 535 3.81 -34.18 8.32
N ILE A 536 4.61 -33.98 7.27
CA ILE A 536 5.02 -32.64 6.85
C ILE A 536 4.23 -32.30 5.59
N ARG A 537 3.38 -31.29 5.70
CA ARG A 537 2.66 -30.73 4.56
C ARG A 537 3.46 -29.57 3.98
N TYR A 538 3.70 -29.63 2.68
CA TYR A 538 4.22 -28.49 1.93
C TYR A 538 3.13 -27.41 1.80
N ALA A 539 3.50 -26.18 2.13
CA ALA A 539 2.59 -25.03 2.16
C ALA A 539 3.09 -23.87 1.30
N GLY A 540 3.92 -24.13 0.29
CA GLY A 540 4.31 -23.13 -0.69
C GLY A 540 3.09 -22.52 -1.39
N TYR A 541 3.18 -21.25 -1.78
CA TYR A 541 2.01 -20.52 -2.27
C TYR A 541 1.42 -21.09 -3.55
N GLU A 542 2.26 -21.62 -4.43
CA GLU A 542 1.84 -22.27 -5.67
C GLU A 542 0.90 -23.45 -5.41
N THR A 543 0.90 -24.04 -4.21
CA THR A 543 -0.02 -25.14 -3.85
C THR A 543 -1.49 -24.75 -3.90
N ARG A 544 -1.78 -23.44 -3.90
CA ARG A 544 -3.13 -22.87 -4.01
C ARG A 544 -3.58 -22.72 -5.47
N GLU A 545 -2.64 -22.80 -6.40
CA GLU A 545 -2.91 -22.62 -7.81
C GLU A 545 -3.54 -23.88 -8.41
N PRO A 546 -4.51 -23.73 -9.34
CA PRO A 546 -5.22 -24.87 -9.92
C PRO A 546 -4.32 -25.79 -10.76
N TRP A 547 -3.20 -25.27 -11.27
CA TRP A 547 -2.25 -26.03 -12.08
C TRP A 547 -1.21 -26.81 -11.25
N PHE A 548 -1.11 -26.58 -9.94
CA PHE A 548 -0.09 -27.23 -9.13
C PHE A 548 -0.46 -28.69 -8.82
N PRO A 549 0.46 -29.66 -9.05
CA PRO A 549 0.17 -31.11 -8.94
C PRO A 549 -0.41 -31.50 -7.60
N ALA A 550 -1.33 -32.48 -7.53
CA ALA A 550 -2.10 -32.81 -6.31
C ALA A 550 -1.30 -33.17 -5.06
N ASN A 551 -0.01 -33.52 -5.18
CA ASN A 551 0.83 -33.84 -4.03
C ASN A 551 1.01 -32.61 -3.13
N ARG A 552 0.81 -32.79 -1.83
CA ARG A 552 0.93 -31.75 -0.80
C ARG A 552 1.79 -32.19 0.38
N TYR A 553 2.13 -33.46 0.49
CA TYR A 553 2.85 -34.02 1.62
C TYR A 553 4.19 -34.63 1.21
N LEU A 554 5.15 -34.50 2.12
CA LEU A 554 6.49 -35.02 1.94
C LEU A 554 6.52 -36.55 2.05
N THR A 555 7.33 -37.16 1.21
CA THR A 555 7.65 -38.59 1.18
C THR A 555 9.16 -38.79 1.05
N VAL A 556 9.62 -40.02 1.22
CA VAL A 556 10.99 -40.43 0.87
C VAL A 556 10.94 -41.19 -0.45
N ASP A 557 11.66 -40.71 -1.46
CA ASP A 557 11.74 -41.38 -2.77
C ASP A 557 12.60 -42.66 -2.72
N SER A 558 12.62 -43.42 -3.81
CA SER A 558 13.40 -44.66 -3.90
C SER A 558 14.91 -44.47 -3.81
N GLY A 559 15.41 -43.26 -4.03
CA GLY A 559 16.80 -42.86 -3.85
C GLY A 559 17.12 -42.34 -2.44
N GLY A 560 16.15 -42.37 -1.51
CA GLY A 560 16.32 -41.85 -0.17
C GLY A 560 16.27 -40.32 -0.08
N ARG A 561 15.72 -39.62 -1.08
CA ARG A 561 15.57 -38.16 -1.09
C ARG A 561 14.22 -37.73 -0.57
N LEU A 562 14.17 -36.57 0.06
CA LEU A 562 12.91 -35.95 0.44
C LEU A 562 12.22 -35.40 -0.81
N ALA A 563 10.96 -35.77 -1.01
CA ALA A 563 10.20 -35.43 -2.20
C ALA A 563 8.75 -35.04 -1.87
N LEU A 564 8.09 -34.31 -2.77
CA LEU A 564 6.67 -34.00 -2.68
C LEU A 564 5.84 -35.10 -3.37
N GLY A 565 5.60 -36.21 -2.66
CA GLY A 565 5.09 -37.44 -3.27
C GLY A 565 3.66 -37.86 -2.90
N ALA A 566 3.04 -37.24 -1.89
CA ALA A 566 1.74 -37.71 -1.39
C ALA A 566 0.64 -36.64 -1.48
N PRO A 567 -0.56 -36.97 -1.98
CA PRO A 567 -1.69 -36.03 -2.06
C PRO A 567 -2.45 -35.89 -0.74
N THR A 568 -2.36 -36.89 0.15
CA THR A 568 -3.07 -36.88 1.43
C THR A 568 -2.15 -37.28 2.56
N VAL A 569 -2.53 -36.90 3.78
CA VAL A 569 -1.80 -37.26 5.01
C VAL A 569 -1.71 -38.78 5.22
N ALA A 570 -2.65 -39.56 4.67
CA ALA A 570 -2.69 -41.01 4.84
C ALA A 570 -1.55 -41.72 4.09
N THR A 571 -1.06 -41.14 2.99
CA THR A 571 0.02 -41.71 2.16
C THR A 571 1.35 -40.94 2.32
N ALA A 572 1.41 -39.98 3.24
CA ALA A 572 2.61 -39.23 3.56
C ALA A 572 3.64 -40.08 4.33
N ALA A 573 4.91 -39.72 4.24
CA ALA A 573 5.91 -40.25 5.17
C ALA A 573 5.60 -39.82 6.61
N ARG A 574 5.92 -40.69 7.57
CA ARG A 574 5.74 -40.44 9.01
C ARG A 574 7.09 -40.14 9.62
N PHE A 575 7.18 -39.01 10.33
CA PHE A 575 8.40 -38.58 10.99
C PHE A 575 8.22 -38.58 12.51
N ALA A 576 9.15 -39.20 13.23
CA ALA A 576 9.33 -38.93 14.64
C ALA A 576 10.09 -37.60 14.78
N LYS A 577 9.52 -36.68 15.58
CA LYS A 577 10.14 -35.37 15.88
C LYS A 577 10.92 -35.46 17.18
N GLU A 578 12.23 -35.32 17.09
CA GLU A 578 13.13 -35.25 18.24
C GLU A 578 13.48 -33.79 18.51
N VAL A 579 13.11 -33.25 19.68
CA VAL A 579 13.54 -31.90 20.09
C VAL A 579 14.96 -32.03 20.66
N VAL A 580 15.95 -31.62 19.86
CA VAL A 580 17.37 -31.66 20.24
C VAL A 580 17.69 -30.53 21.22
N ARG A 581 17.08 -29.36 21.03
CA ARG A 581 17.22 -28.20 21.90
C ARG A 581 15.90 -27.42 21.94
N SER A 582 15.44 -27.05 23.13
CA SER A 582 14.26 -26.21 23.27
C SER A 582 14.65 -24.74 23.25
N GLY A 583 14.19 -24.00 22.25
CA GLY A 583 14.50 -22.58 22.10
C GLY A 583 13.87 -21.74 23.22
N THR A 584 12.70 -22.14 23.70
CA THR A 584 12.06 -21.47 24.85
C THR A 584 12.87 -21.66 26.13
N GLN A 585 13.45 -22.84 26.36
CA GLN A 585 14.30 -23.08 27.54
C GLN A 585 15.61 -22.29 27.45
N ASP A 586 16.24 -22.23 26.27
CA ASP A 586 17.44 -21.41 26.04
C ASP A 586 17.16 -19.93 26.28
N ALA A 587 16.04 -19.42 25.78
CA ALA A 587 15.63 -18.03 25.99
C ALA A 587 15.36 -17.72 27.47
N VAL A 588 14.71 -18.65 28.19
CA VAL A 588 14.52 -18.55 29.64
C VAL A 588 15.86 -18.56 30.39
N ALA A 589 16.79 -19.43 30.00
CA ALA A 589 18.12 -19.49 30.60
C ALA A 589 18.92 -18.20 30.36
N ALA A 590 18.85 -17.64 29.14
CA ALA A 590 19.46 -16.36 28.81
C ALA A 590 18.86 -15.20 29.61
N ALA A 591 17.53 -15.18 29.76
CA ALA A 591 16.81 -14.16 30.51
C ALA A 591 17.02 -14.26 32.03
N THR A 592 17.27 -15.47 32.55
CA THR A 592 17.51 -15.72 33.97
C THR A 592 18.82 -15.06 34.41
N GLY A 593 18.73 -14.11 35.34
CA GLY A 593 19.90 -13.36 35.83
C GLY A 593 20.42 -12.29 34.88
N ALA A 594 19.75 -12.04 33.75
CA ALA A 594 19.92 -10.82 32.98
C ALA A 594 19.23 -9.65 33.71
N ASP A 595 19.77 -8.43 33.59
CA ASP A 595 19.17 -7.24 34.17
C ASP A 595 17.83 -6.91 33.50
N VAL A 596 17.76 -7.17 32.18
CA VAL A 596 16.63 -6.93 31.30
C VAL A 596 16.57 -8.05 30.25
N ALA A 597 15.35 -8.47 29.91
CA ALA A 597 15.11 -9.35 28.76
C ALA A 597 14.36 -8.57 27.66
N VAL A 598 14.90 -8.57 26.44
CA VAL A 598 14.30 -7.99 25.24
C VAL A 598 13.84 -9.14 24.37
N VAL A 599 12.53 -9.28 24.17
CA VAL A 599 11.94 -10.34 23.36
C VAL A 599 11.48 -9.75 22.03
N VAL A 600 12.12 -10.15 20.94
CA VAL A 600 11.85 -9.65 19.58
C VAL A 600 10.99 -10.67 18.83
N VAL A 601 9.73 -10.31 18.58
CA VAL A 601 8.70 -11.17 17.99
C VAL A 601 7.91 -10.37 16.95
N GLY A 602 7.17 -11.06 16.08
CA GLY A 602 6.36 -10.39 15.06
C GLY A 602 6.16 -11.26 13.82
N SER A 603 6.41 -10.68 12.65
CA SER A 603 6.08 -11.29 11.36
C SER A 603 7.30 -11.52 10.47
N MET A 604 7.18 -12.46 9.53
CA MET A 604 8.06 -12.55 8.37
C MET A 604 7.34 -11.97 7.14
N PRO A 605 7.87 -10.92 6.47
CA PRO A 605 7.20 -10.19 5.38
C PRO A 605 6.78 -11.00 4.15
N ALA A 606 7.41 -12.13 3.89
CA ALA A 606 7.08 -13.02 2.78
C ALA A 606 6.05 -14.11 3.14
N ILE A 607 5.69 -14.26 4.43
CA ILE A 607 4.84 -15.36 4.92
C ILE A 607 3.54 -14.83 5.53
N ASN A 608 3.63 -13.82 6.39
CA ASN A 608 2.53 -13.34 7.21
C ASN A 608 1.62 -12.33 6.50
N GLY A 609 1.50 -12.44 5.17
CA GLY A 609 0.90 -11.44 4.29
C GLY A 609 1.91 -11.01 3.24
N ARG A 610 1.48 -10.90 1.99
CA ARG A 610 2.21 -10.27 0.88
C ARG A 610 1.25 -10.09 -0.30
N GLU A 611 1.73 -9.50 -1.39
CA GLU A 611 1.09 -9.64 -2.69
C GLU A 611 0.71 -11.10 -3.00
N THR A 612 -0.53 -11.31 -3.47
CA THR A 612 -1.21 -12.60 -3.70
C THR A 612 -1.56 -13.43 -2.45
N ASN A 613 -1.37 -12.89 -1.23
CA ASN A 613 -1.70 -13.60 0.00
C ASN A 613 -2.16 -12.67 1.13
N ASP A 614 -3.47 -12.69 1.40
CA ASP A 614 -4.02 -12.09 2.63
C ASP A 614 -3.77 -12.97 3.85
N ARG A 615 -3.71 -12.33 5.02
CA ARG A 615 -3.69 -12.99 6.33
C ARG A 615 -5.07 -13.54 6.65
N VAL A 616 -5.14 -14.61 7.44
CA VAL A 616 -6.42 -15.07 7.99
C VAL A 616 -6.63 -14.68 9.44
N SER A 617 -5.57 -14.24 10.13
CA SER A 617 -5.64 -13.78 11.52
C SER A 617 -4.73 -12.58 11.80
N THR A 618 -5.14 -11.75 12.76
CA THR A 618 -4.29 -10.69 13.33
C THR A 618 -3.45 -11.18 14.51
N ALA A 619 -3.61 -12.42 14.98
CA ALA A 619 -2.94 -12.92 16.18
C ALA A 619 -1.41 -13.01 16.02
N LEU A 620 -0.68 -12.76 17.12
CA LEU A 620 0.72 -13.14 17.22
C LEU A 620 0.85 -14.67 17.15
N ALA A 621 1.90 -15.18 16.51
CA ALA A 621 2.16 -16.61 16.41
C ALA A 621 2.11 -17.27 17.82
N PRO A 622 1.38 -18.39 18.00
CA PRO A 622 1.19 -18.99 19.32
C PRO A 622 2.49 -19.35 20.04
N SER A 623 3.50 -19.85 19.33
CA SER A 623 4.83 -20.14 19.88
C SER A 623 5.56 -18.88 20.36
N GLN A 624 5.46 -17.78 19.61
CA GLN A 624 6.06 -16.49 19.97
C GLN A 624 5.38 -15.89 21.21
N ALA A 625 4.04 -15.96 21.28
CA ALA A 625 3.30 -15.56 22.49
C ALA A 625 3.67 -16.43 23.71
N ALA A 626 3.87 -17.74 23.51
CA ALA A 626 4.33 -18.65 24.56
C ALA A 626 5.76 -18.32 25.02
N LEU A 627 6.66 -17.97 24.09
CA LEU A 627 8.01 -17.53 24.37
C LEU A 627 8.02 -16.27 25.25
N VAL A 628 7.24 -15.24 24.88
CA VAL A 628 7.13 -14.01 25.68
C VAL A 628 6.65 -14.32 27.10
N LYS A 629 5.62 -15.17 27.25
CA LYS A 629 5.11 -15.60 28.56
C LYS A 629 6.17 -16.30 29.40
N ALA A 630 6.94 -17.21 28.80
CA ALA A 630 7.99 -17.95 29.48
C ALA A 630 9.13 -17.03 29.93
N VAL A 631 9.61 -16.15 29.05
CA VAL A 631 10.67 -15.17 29.36
C VAL A 631 10.19 -14.19 30.43
N ARG A 632 8.98 -13.66 30.32
CA ARG A 632 8.39 -12.75 31.33
C ARG A 632 8.25 -13.38 32.70
N LYS A 633 7.99 -14.69 32.76
CA LYS A 633 7.96 -15.45 34.02
C LYS A 633 9.36 -15.57 34.63
N ALA A 634 10.39 -15.77 33.81
CA ALA A 634 11.78 -15.88 34.25
C ALA A 634 12.40 -14.52 34.63
N ASN A 635 12.04 -13.45 33.93
CA ASN A 635 12.56 -12.11 34.14
C ASN A 635 11.43 -11.05 34.12
N PRO A 636 11.11 -10.40 35.26
CA PRO A 636 10.05 -9.41 35.28
C PRO A 636 10.37 -8.11 34.56
N ASN A 637 11.65 -7.84 34.28
CA ASN A 637 12.11 -6.70 33.49
C ASN A 637 12.14 -7.06 31.99
N THR A 638 11.00 -7.54 31.48
CA THR A 638 10.88 -7.90 30.06
C THR A 638 10.37 -6.73 29.23
N VAL A 639 11.04 -6.42 28.14
CA VAL A 639 10.58 -5.52 27.08
C VAL A 639 10.24 -6.37 25.85
N VAL A 640 9.10 -6.10 25.23
CA VAL A 640 8.74 -6.73 23.95
C VAL A 640 9.03 -5.73 22.83
N VAL A 641 9.77 -6.17 21.81
CA VAL A 641 9.90 -5.47 20.53
C VAL A 641 9.06 -6.23 19.51
N LEU A 642 8.01 -5.57 19.02
CA LEU A 642 7.19 -6.06 17.92
C LEU A 642 7.80 -5.56 16.61
N GLU A 643 8.41 -6.48 15.86
CA GLU A 643 8.88 -6.21 14.50
C GLU A 643 7.92 -6.87 13.51
N ASN A 644 6.99 -6.08 12.98
CA ASN A 644 5.96 -6.60 12.07
C ASN A 644 5.47 -5.58 11.05
N SER A 645 5.10 -6.12 9.88
CA SER A 645 4.50 -5.42 8.74
C SER A 645 3.06 -4.91 8.99
N TYR A 646 2.37 -5.41 10.01
CA TYR A 646 0.91 -5.33 10.14
C TYR A 646 0.46 -5.03 11.58
N PRO A 647 -0.79 -4.57 11.79
CA PRO A 647 -1.42 -4.66 13.11
C PRO A 647 -1.47 -6.10 13.62
N THR A 648 -1.03 -6.33 14.86
CA THR A 648 -1.03 -7.64 15.52
C THR A 648 -1.71 -7.59 16.88
N THR A 649 -2.60 -8.55 17.14
CA THR A 649 -3.30 -8.70 18.41
C THR A 649 -2.35 -9.25 19.48
N VAL A 650 -2.01 -8.41 20.47
CA VAL A 650 -1.07 -8.69 21.56
C VAL A 650 -1.68 -8.40 22.95
N ASN A 651 -2.93 -8.84 23.14
CA ASN A 651 -3.70 -8.54 24.37
C ASN A 651 -3.02 -9.00 25.66
N TRP A 652 -2.36 -10.17 25.65
CA TRP A 652 -1.70 -10.70 26.84
C TRP A 652 -0.46 -9.88 27.18
N GLU A 653 0.35 -9.57 26.18
CA GLU A 653 1.56 -8.77 26.30
C GLU A 653 1.20 -7.37 26.82
N GLN A 654 0.20 -6.71 26.21
CA GLN A 654 -0.31 -5.41 26.66
C GLN A 654 -0.72 -5.42 28.13
N ALA A 655 -1.26 -6.53 28.65
CA ALA A 655 -1.64 -6.64 30.06
C ALA A 655 -0.47 -7.00 31.00
N ASN A 656 0.56 -7.70 30.54
CA ASN A 656 1.52 -8.40 31.42
C ASN A 656 2.99 -7.96 31.28
N VAL A 657 3.40 -7.34 30.17
CA VAL A 657 4.76 -6.81 30.01
C VAL A 657 4.82 -5.32 30.32
N PRO A 658 5.89 -4.82 30.95
CA PRO A 658 5.97 -3.41 31.34
C PRO A 658 6.19 -2.45 30.15
N ALA A 659 6.86 -2.88 29.09
CA ALA A 659 7.08 -2.03 27.91
C ALA A 659 6.96 -2.81 26.59
N ILE A 660 6.40 -2.14 25.59
CA ILE A 660 6.23 -2.65 24.23
C ILE A 660 6.67 -1.55 23.26
N LEU A 661 7.66 -1.87 22.43
CA LEU A 661 8.12 -1.06 21.32
C LEU A 661 7.66 -1.73 20.02
N TRP A 662 7.23 -0.92 19.05
CA TRP A 662 6.93 -1.39 17.69
C TRP A 662 7.87 -0.77 16.68
N THR A 663 8.30 -1.59 15.73
CA THR A 663 9.00 -1.22 14.52
C THR A 663 8.34 -1.95 13.35
N SER A 664 8.20 -1.29 12.20
CA SER A 664 8.06 -2.04 10.95
C SER A 664 9.36 -2.82 10.66
N HIS A 665 9.40 -3.60 9.57
CA HIS A 665 10.71 -3.97 9.03
C HIS A 665 11.37 -2.69 8.50
N ALA A 666 12.42 -2.24 9.20
CA ALA A 666 12.95 -0.88 9.08
C ALA A 666 14.17 -0.78 8.14
N GLY A 667 14.40 -1.83 7.35
CA GLY A 667 15.56 -1.93 6.46
C GLY A 667 16.88 -2.13 7.21
N GLN A 668 17.97 -1.67 6.60
CA GLN A 668 19.35 -1.97 7.02
C GLN A 668 19.71 -1.50 8.44
N GLU A 669 18.98 -0.53 8.99
CA GLU A 669 19.26 0.11 10.28
C GLU A 669 18.33 -0.34 11.43
N THR A 670 17.53 -1.39 11.23
CA THR A 670 16.51 -1.87 12.19
C THR A 670 17.08 -2.03 13.61
N GLY A 671 18.15 -2.81 13.78
CA GLY A 671 18.71 -3.09 15.10
C GLY A 671 19.33 -1.88 15.78
N ASN A 672 19.91 -0.98 14.99
CA ASN A 672 20.49 0.28 15.47
C ASN A 672 19.42 1.21 16.03
N ALA A 673 18.28 1.33 15.34
CA ALA A 673 17.14 2.12 15.82
C ALA A 673 16.53 1.51 17.08
N VAL A 674 16.30 0.19 17.09
CA VAL A 674 15.78 -0.53 18.27
C VAL A 674 16.68 -0.31 19.48
N ALA A 675 17.99 -0.48 19.34
CA ALA A 675 18.95 -0.22 20.43
C ALA A 675 18.94 1.24 20.89
N GLY A 676 18.91 2.19 19.95
CA GLY A 676 18.84 3.62 20.24
C GLY A 676 17.61 3.99 21.09
N ALA A 677 16.44 3.43 20.78
CA ALA A 677 15.25 3.59 21.60
C ALA A 677 15.39 2.90 22.96
N LEU A 678 15.78 1.62 22.99
CA LEU A 678 15.91 0.85 24.23
C LEU A 678 16.79 1.57 25.26
N PHE A 679 17.92 2.14 24.86
CA PHE A 679 18.84 2.86 25.78
C PHE A 679 18.59 4.37 25.85
N GLY A 680 17.62 4.89 25.09
CA GLY A 680 17.20 6.29 25.13
C GLY A 680 18.19 7.27 24.51
N ASP A 681 19.01 6.82 23.57
CA ASP A 681 19.76 7.69 22.66
C ASP A 681 18.80 8.39 21.70
N THR A 682 17.77 7.65 21.27
CA THR A 682 16.63 8.15 20.52
C THR A 682 15.41 8.14 21.44
N ASN A 683 14.65 9.25 21.48
CA ASN A 683 13.34 9.27 22.10
C ASN A 683 12.28 8.89 21.04
N PRO A 684 11.57 7.75 21.20
CA PRO A 684 10.54 7.35 20.25
C PRO A 684 9.53 8.47 20.00
N SER A 685 9.23 8.69 18.72
CA SER A 685 8.33 9.76 18.28
C SER A 685 7.23 9.30 17.33
N GLY A 686 7.30 8.05 16.85
CA GLY A 686 6.35 7.52 15.90
C GLY A 686 4.92 7.48 16.48
N ARG A 687 3.93 7.59 15.60
CA ARG A 687 2.50 7.46 15.91
C ARG A 687 1.84 6.51 14.92
N LEU A 688 1.11 5.50 15.42
CA LEU A 688 0.42 4.52 14.59
C LEU A 688 -0.49 5.21 13.56
N THR A 689 -0.52 4.68 12.33
CA THR A 689 -1.35 5.18 11.23
C THR A 689 -2.53 4.27 10.91
N GLN A 690 -2.76 3.26 11.75
CA GLN A 690 -3.87 2.32 11.68
C GLN A 690 -4.38 1.98 13.07
N THR A 691 -5.64 1.60 13.15
CA THR A 691 -6.27 1.06 14.36
C THR A 691 -5.85 -0.39 14.56
N TRP A 692 -5.34 -0.72 15.74
CA TRP A 692 -5.06 -2.09 16.14
C TRP A 692 -6.27 -2.63 16.90
N TYR A 693 -6.98 -3.56 16.29
CA TYR A 693 -8.17 -4.20 16.85
C TYR A 693 -7.80 -5.22 17.93
N ARG A 694 -8.77 -5.59 18.78
CA ARG A 694 -8.52 -6.55 19.88
C ARG A 694 -8.72 -8.00 19.46
N SER A 695 -9.43 -8.24 18.37
CA SER A 695 -9.77 -9.58 17.90
C SER A 695 -10.19 -9.56 16.44
N ASP A 696 -9.93 -10.67 15.75
CA ASP A 696 -10.44 -10.93 14.40
C ASP A 696 -11.98 -10.92 14.35
N ALA A 697 -12.66 -11.17 15.48
CA ALA A 697 -14.12 -11.11 15.59
C ALA A 697 -14.69 -9.69 15.42
N GLU A 698 -13.85 -8.65 15.52
CA GLU A 698 -14.23 -7.26 15.26
C GLU A 698 -14.15 -6.90 13.76
N LEU A 699 -13.57 -7.78 12.94
CA LEU A 699 -13.35 -7.55 11.52
C LEU A 699 -14.47 -8.19 10.68
N PRO A 700 -15.04 -7.47 9.70
CA PRO A 700 -16.00 -8.06 8.76
C PRO A 700 -15.30 -9.03 7.80
N SER A 701 -15.98 -9.52 6.76
CA SER A 701 -15.25 -10.11 5.63
C SER A 701 -14.30 -9.08 5.01
N ILE A 702 -13.11 -9.50 4.56
CA ILE A 702 -12.18 -8.59 3.88
C ILE A 702 -12.79 -7.98 2.62
N LEU A 703 -13.82 -8.60 2.03
CA LEU A 703 -14.50 -8.05 0.85
C LEU A 703 -15.61 -7.04 1.18
N GLU A 704 -15.85 -6.72 2.45
CA GLU A 704 -16.81 -5.69 2.85
C GLU A 704 -16.16 -4.31 2.88
N TYR A 705 -16.24 -3.57 1.77
CA TYR A 705 -15.58 -2.27 1.62
C TYR A 705 -16.31 -1.10 2.30
N ASP A 706 -17.62 -1.20 2.56
CA ASP A 706 -18.37 -0.14 3.24
C ASP A 706 -17.98 -0.03 4.74
N ILE A 707 -16.95 0.78 5.00
CA ILE A 707 -16.43 1.03 6.35
C ILE A 707 -17.43 1.70 7.28
N ALA A 708 -18.36 2.49 6.73
CA ALA A 708 -19.36 3.20 7.53
C ALA A 708 -20.40 2.21 8.08
N LYS A 709 -20.79 1.24 7.25
CA LYS A 709 -21.72 0.18 7.62
C LYS A 709 -21.07 -0.87 8.53
N THR A 710 -19.83 -1.25 8.24
CA THR A 710 -19.09 -2.28 9.00
C THR A 710 -18.45 -1.76 10.28
N GLY A 711 -18.38 -0.43 10.47
CA GLY A 711 -17.74 0.14 11.65
C GLY A 711 -16.23 -0.03 11.65
N MET A 712 -15.60 0.04 10.47
CA MET A 712 -14.16 -0.13 10.28
C MET A 712 -13.41 1.20 10.34
N THR A 713 -12.12 1.11 10.63
CA THR A 713 -11.17 2.22 10.87
C THR A 713 -11.54 3.06 12.08
N TYR A 714 -10.65 3.94 12.52
CA TYR A 714 -10.97 4.90 13.58
C TYR A 714 -12.14 5.85 13.24
N LEU A 715 -12.49 5.97 11.95
CA LEU A 715 -13.60 6.80 11.46
C LEU A 715 -14.95 6.26 11.94
N TYR A 716 -15.15 4.94 12.00
CA TYR A 716 -16.46 4.34 12.30
C TYR A 716 -16.43 3.26 13.38
N HIS A 717 -15.26 2.85 13.87
CA HIS A 717 -15.14 1.85 14.92
C HIS A 717 -15.67 2.35 16.27
N ARG A 718 -16.67 1.64 16.80
CA ARG A 718 -17.34 1.95 18.07
C ARG A 718 -16.77 1.16 19.26
N GLY A 719 -15.92 0.18 19.01
CA GLY A 719 -15.25 -0.60 20.05
C GLY A 719 -14.09 0.15 20.69
N THR A 720 -13.41 -0.53 21.63
CA THR A 720 -12.19 0.00 22.25
C THR A 720 -10.99 -0.67 21.59
N PRO A 721 -10.19 0.06 20.80
CA PRO A 721 -9.04 -0.54 20.12
C PRO A 721 -7.99 -1.03 21.14
N LEU A 722 -7.16 -1.97 20.71
CA LEU A 722 -5.95 -2.36 21.43
C LEU A 722 -4.96 -1.18 21.46
N TYR A 723 -4.71 -0.61 20.29
CA TYR A 723 -4.04 0.69 20.13
C TYR A 723 -4.80 1.53 19.09
N PRO A 724 -5.16 2.77 19.41
CA PRO A 724 -5.92 3.64 18.51
C PRO A 724 -5.03 4.23 17.41
N PHE A 725 -5.64 4.65 16.31
CA PHE A 725 -5.01 5.54 15.34
C PHE A 725 -4.35 6.75 16.03
N GLY A 726 -3.13 7.09 15.60
CA GLY A 726 -2.32 8.17 16.16
C GLY A 726 -1.60 7.83 17.47
N HIS A 727 -1.74 6.62 18.01
CA HIS A 727 -1.11 6.24 19.28
C HIS A 727 0.41 6.13 19.19
N GLY A 728 1.09 6.60 20.23
CA GLY A 728 2.53 6.45 20.41
C GLY A 728 2.99 7.27 21.60
N LEU A 729 3.77 6.67 22.48
CA LEU A 729 4.26 7.32 23.69
C LEU A 729 5.64 7.94 23.44
N SER A 730 6.08 8.79 24.38
CA SER A 730 7.40 9.38 24.41
C SER A 730 8.07 9.14 25.77
N TYR A 731 9.39 9.28 25.85
CA TYR A 731 10.13 9.34 27.12
C TYR A 731 9.99 10.69 27.83
N THR A 732 9.21 11.62 27.27
CA THR A 732 8.82 12.88 27.91
C THR A 732 7.31 13.07 27.85
N THR A 733 6.79 14.14 28.45
CA THR A 733 5.36 14.48 28.46
C THR A 733 5.12 15.86 27.85
N PHE A 734 3.91 16.09 27.33
CA PHE A 734 3.54 17.34 26.67
C PHE A 734 2.24 17.92 27.22
N GLY A 735 2.27 19.20 27.60
CA GLY A 735 1.12 19.99 28.01
C GLY A 735 0.55 20.81 26.85
N TYR A 736 -0.78 20.88 26.76
CA TYR A 736 -1.50 21.59 25.70
C TYR A 736 -2.22 22.80 26.33
N SER A 737 -2.06 24.00 25.80
CA SER A 737 -2.86 25.16 26.25
C SER A 737 -4.33 25.03 25.81
N PRO A 738 -5.24 25.91 26.28
CA PRO A 738 -6.54 26.08 25.65
C PRO A 738 -6.41 26.41 24.16
N LEU A 739 -7.41 25.99 23.36
CA LEU A 739 -7.44 26.24 21.92
C LEU A 739 -7.78 27.69 21.61
N ARG A 740 -7.15 28.21 20.57
CA ARG A 740 -7.47 29.47 19.91
C ARG A 740 -7.96 29.13 18.50
N VAL A 741 -9.22 29.44 18.20
CA VAL A 741 -9.89 29.10 16.93
C VAL A 741 -10.20 30.39 16.19
N ASP A 742 -9.79 30.46 14.92
CA ASP A 742 -10.11 31.56 14.03
C ASP A 742 -10.55 31.03 12.65
N ALA A 743 -10.86 31.92 11.71
CA ALA A 743 -11.38 31.58 10.39
C ALA A 743 -10.42 30.75 9.51
N THR A 744 -9.15 30.64 9.89
CA THR A 744 -8.10 30.01 9.09
C THR A 744 -7.45 28.81 9.79
N GLY A 745 -7.88 28.46 11.01
CA GLY A 745 -7.42 27.24 11.67
C GLY A 745 -7.53 27.23 13.19
N VAL A 746 -6.87 26.23 13.77
CA VAL A 746 -6.77 25.99 15.22
C VAL A 746 -5.33 26.19 15.66
N SER A 747 -5.12 26.91 16.76
CA SER A 747 -3.80 27.07 17.37
C SER A 747 -3.80 26.86 18.87
N LEU A 748 -2.66 26.47 19.41
CA LEU A 748 -2.42 26.24 20.84
C LEU A 748 -0.92 26.26 21.13
N ASP A 749 -0.56 26.48 22.38
CA ASP A 749 0.81 26.31 22.86
C ASP A 749 1.02 24.88 23.34
N VAL A 750 2.14 24.29 22.92
CA VAL A 750 2.58 22.95 23.32
C VAL A 750 3.86 23.11 24.12
N THR A 751 3.87 22.57 25.33
CA THR A 751 5.01 22.62 26.25
C THR A 751 5.53 21.21 26.49
N ASN A 752 6.83 20.99 26.34
CA ASN A 752 7.45 19.78 26.87
C ASN A 752 7.55 19.89 28.41
N THR A 753 6.67 19.17 29.11
CA THR A 753 6.55 19.21 30.57
C THR A 753 7.42 18.17 31.27
N GLY A 754 8.16 17.35 30.53
CA GLY A 754 9.06 16.36 31.09
C GLY A 754 10.51 16.84 31.19
N ARG A 755 11.43 15.89 31.28
CA ARG A 755 12.86 16.13 31.55
C ARG A 755 13.78 15.77 30.39
N ARG A 756 13.24 15.28 29.28
CA ARG A 756 14.00 14.87 28.10
C ARG A 756 13.53 15.66 26.89
N PRO A 757 14.41 15.98 25.94
CA PRO A 757 13.97 16.46 24.63
C PRO A 757 13.06 15.40 23.99
N GLY A 758 12.07 15.84 23.23
CA GLY A 758 11.14 14.94 22.58
C GLY A 758 10.37 15.62 21.48
N VAL A 759 9.64 14.80 20.74
CA VAL A 759 8.75 15.22 19.66
C VAL A 759 7.31 14.97 20.07
N GLU A 760 6.44 15.95 19.82
CA GLU A 760 5.00 15.77 19.87
C GLU A 760 4.38 15.94 18.48
N THR A 761 3.45 15.05 18.15
CA THR A 761 2.58 15.16 16.97
C THR A 761 1.17 15.50 17.46
N VAL A 762 0.83 16.78 17.35
CA VAL A 762 -0.50 17.31 17.69
C VAL A 762 -1.46 17.01 16.56
N GLN A 763 -2.56 16.33 16.85
CA GLN A 763 -3.53 15.88 15.85
C GLN A 763 -4.86 16.63 16.02
N LEU A 764 -5.38 17.20 14.94
CA LEU A 764 -6.68 17.87 14.89
C LEU A 764 -7.69 16.97 14.18
N TYR A 765 -8.75 16.60 14.89
CA TYR A 765 -9.91 15.92 14.33
C TYR A 765 -11.14 16.81 14.37
N THR A 766 -12.09 16.51 13.50
CA THR A 766 -13.43 17.10 13.53
C THR A 766 -14.50 16.04 13.68
N ARG A 767 -15.62 16.40 14.31
CA ARG A 767 -16.84 15.60 14.35
C ARG A 767 -18.04 16.50 14.11
N LEU A 768 -18.89 16.13 13.15
CA LEU A 768 -20.19 16.77 12.94
C LEU A 768 -21.24 16.06 13.79
N GLY A 769 -21.89 16.78 14.71
CA GLY A 769 -22.79 16.16 15.70
C GLY A 769 -24.09 15.59 15.12
N HIS A 770 -24.71 16.32 14.19
CA HIS A 770 -25.94 15.91 13.51
C HIS A 770 -25.83 16.21 12.02
N SER A 771 -26.19 15.24 11.20
CA SER A 771 -26.21 15.34 9.74
C SER A 771 -27.25 14.35 9.22
N ARG A 772 -27.85 14.66 8.06
CA ARG A 772 -28.73 13.72 7.34
C ARG A 772 -27.98 12.42 7.02
N ALA A 773 -26.72 12.54 6.63
CA ALA A 773 -25.86 11.41 6.33
C ALA A 773 -25.12 10.91 7.57
N GLN A 774 -24.78 9.62 7.59
CA GLN A 774 -23.87 9.07 8.58
C GLN A 774 -22.50 9.74 8.44
N GLN A 775 -22.01 10.33 9.52
CA GLN A 775 -20.72 10.99 9.60
C GLN A 775 -19.72 10.12 10.37
N PRO A 776 -18.41 10.27 10.11
CA PRO A 776 -17.37 9.70 10.96
C PRO A 776 -17.52 10.13 12.42
N LEU A 777 -17.15 9.23 13.34
CA LEU A 777 -17.06 9.51 14.78
C LEU A 777 -16.03 10.61 15.07
N LYS A 778 -15.00 10.70 14.23
CA LYS A 778 -13.96 11.72 14.19
C LYS A 778 -13.22 11.56 12.86
N GLN A 779 -12.74 12.65 12.28
CA GLN A 779 -11.94 12.62 11.04
C GLN A 779 -10.77 13.57 11.18
N LEU A 780 -9.56 13.08 10.88
CA LEU A 780 -8.33 13.87 10.90
C LEU A 780 -8.43 14.96 9.84
N ARG A 781 -8.12 16.20 10.24
CA ARG A 781 -8.08 17.36 9.33
C ARG A 781 -6.69 17.96 9.19
N GLY A 782 -5.78 17.60 10.09
CA GLY A 782 -4.42 18.10 10.06
C GLY A 782 -3.64 17.71 11.31
N PHE A 783 -2.34 17.92 11.25
CA PHE A 783 -1.45 17.71 12.37
C PHE A 783 -0.31 18.73 12.37
N ALA A 784 0.34 18.89 13.51
CA ALA A 784 1.57 19.64 13.65
C ALA A 784 2.58 18.82 14.45
N ARG A 785 3.78 18.65 13.88
CA ARG A 785 4.88 17.94 14.51
C ARG A 785 5.90 18.93 15.04
N VAL A 786 6.26 18.85 16.32
CA VAL A 786 7.20 19.78 16.96
C VAL A 786 8.24 19.07 17.83
N SER A 787 9.50 19.50 17.70
CA SER A 787 10.61 19.07 18.55
C SER A 787 10.83 20.09 19.66
N LEU A 788 10.84 19.65 20.91
CA LEU A 788 10.90 20.54 22.08
C LEU A 788 11.93 20.05 23.10
N ALA A 789 12.81 20.95 23.54
CA ALA A 789 13.64 20.76 24.73
C ALA A 789 12.79 20.76 26.02
N PRO A 790 13.29 20.21 27.14
CA PRO A 790 12.57 20.25 28.43
C PRO A 790 12.18 21.68 28.83
N GLY A 791 10.91 21.88 29.19
CA GLY A 791 10.38 23.20 29.57
C GLY A 791 10.12 24.16 28.41
N GLN A 792 10.53 23.82 27.17
CA GLN A 792 10.27 24.65 26.00
C GLN A 792 8.78 24.61 25.64
N THR A 793 8.25 25.80 25.33
CA THR A 793 6.91 25.99 24.78
C THR A 793 7.01 26.52 23.34
N THR A 794 6.18 26.01 22.44
CA THR A 794 5.99 26.60 21.11
C THR A 794 4.51 26.71 20.78
N SER A 795 4.11 27.74 20.05
CA SER A 795 2.77 27.82 19.47
C SER A 795 2.73 26.96 18.20
N VAL A 796 1.74 26.08 18.08
CA VAL A 796 1.45 25.34 16.86
C VAL A 796 0.15 25.84 16.24
N ARG A 797 0.09 25.81 14.91
CA ARG A 797 -1.09 26.20 14.14
C ARG A 797 -1.39 25.11 13.12
N ILE A 798 -2.61 24.58 13.15
CA ILE A 798 -3.10 23.59 12.21
C ILE A 798 -4.17 24.29 11.34
N PRO A 799 -3.93 24.44 10.03
CA PRO A 799 -4.92 25.01 9.13
C PRO A 799 -6.22 24.20 9.13
N LEU A 800 -7.34 24.90 9.07
CA LEU A 800 -8.66 24.29 8.86
C LEU A 800 -9.50 25.28 8.06
N ARG A 801 -9.71 24.98 6.79
CA ARG A 801 -10.54 25.76 5.86
C ARG A 801 -11.95 25.18 5.86
N ALA A 802 -12.94 26.01 5.51
CA ALA A 802 -14.32 25.55 5.43
C ALA A 802 -14.50 24.36 4.47
N GLY A 803 -13.78 24.36 3.34
CA GLY A 803 -13.81 23.25 2.37
C GLY A 803 -13.28 21.92 2.92
N ASP A 804 -12.41 21.96 3.93
CA ASP A 804 -11.86 20.76 4.58
C ASP A 804 -12.92 20.01 5.39
N LEU A 805 -14.07 20.66 5.68
CA LEU A 805 -15.23 20.06 6.35
C LEU A 805 -16.25 19.47 5.38
N SER A 806 -15.95 19.50 4.08
CA SER A 806 -16.87 19.00 3.06
C SER A 806 -16.98 17.48 3.09
N TYR A 807 -18.14 16.99 2.66
CA TYR A 807 -18.41 15.57 2.41
C TYR A 807 -19.29 15.44 1.17
N TRP A 808 -19.34 14.24 0.57
CA TRP A 808 -20.14 13.99 -0.63
C TRP A 808 -21.65 13.88 -0.33
N ASP A 809 -22.45 14.75 -0.93
CA ASP A 809 -23.91 14.69 -0.87
C ASP A 809 -24.49 13.83 -1.99
N VAL A 810 -24.87 12.61 -1.63
CA VAL A 810 -25.50 11.63 -2.54
C VAL A 810 -26.84 12.08 -3.12
N THR A 811 -27.51 13.09 -2.55
CA THR A 811 -28.80 13.59 -3.07
C THR A 811 -28.62 14.51 -4.28
N ARG A 812 -27.49 15.22 -4.34
CA ARG A 812 -27.19 16.23 -5.35
C ARG A 812 -25.96 15.90 -6.19
N GLY A 813 -25.20 14.86 -5.83
CA GLY A 813 -24.02 14.40 -6.55
C GLY A 813 -22.88 15.42 -6.54
N ARG A 814 -22.61 16.04 -5.38
CA ARG A 814 -21.52 17.02 -5.22
C ARG A 814 -21.02 17.12 -3.78
N PRO A 815 -19.81 17.64 -3.54
CA PRO A 815 -19.38 17.98 -2.19
C PRO A 815 -20.26 19.09 -1.58
N VAL A 816 -20.47 19.01 -0.27
CA VAL A 816 -21.19 20.01 0.53
C VAL A 816 -20.46 20.25 1.84
N VAL A 817 -20.43 21.50 2.29
CA VAL A 817 -20.12 21.86 3.70
C VAL A 817 -21.46 22.10 4.38
N GLU A 818 -21.82 21.28 5.36
CA GLU A 818 -23.13 21.36 6.01
C GLU A 818 -23.16 22.45 7.09
N SER A 819 -24.30 23.13 7.21
CA SER A 819 -24.57 24.01 8.35
C SER A 819 -24.70 23.19 9.63
N GLY A 820 -23.89 23.49 10.64
CA GLY A 820 -23.90 22.71 11.87
C GLY A 820 -22.90 23.19 12.91
N THR A 821 -22.91 22.49 14.05
CA THR A 821 -21.86 22.63 15.07
C THR A 821 -20.89 21.47 14.91
N TYR A 822 -19.63 21.81 14.62
CA TYR A 822 -18.53 20.88 14.49
C TYR A 822 -17.72 20.92 15.77
N ASP A 823 -17.46 19.75 16.35
CA ASP A 823 -16.50 19.62 17.43
C ASP A 823 -15.09 19.60 16.83
N LEU A 824 -14.21 20.43 17.37
CA LEU A 824 -12.78 20.42 17.11
C LEU A 824 -12.14 19.63 18.25
N LEU A 825 -11.50 18.52 17.95
CA LEU A 825 -10.91 17.60 18.91
C LEU A 825 -9.39 17.61 18.69
N VAL A 826 -8.63 18.14 19.64
CA VAL A 826 -7.16 18.21 19.55
C VAL A 826 -6.55 17.28 20.58
N GLY A 827 -5.70 16.38 20.12
CA GLY A 827 -5.14 15.31 20.93
C GLY A 827 -3.80 14.80 20.44
N SER A 828 -3.25 13.82 21.15
CA SER A 828 -2.03 13.12 20.73
C SER A 828 -2.32 11.77 20.06
N SER A 829 -3.60 11.38 19.99
CA SER A 829 -4.12 10.24 19.23
C SER A 829 -5.63 10.39 19.09
N ALA A 830 -6.28 9.47 18.36
CA ALA A 830 -7.73 9.47 18.16
C ALA A 830 -8.51 9.27 19.47
N THR A 831 -7.90 8.79 20.55
CA THR A 831 -8.56 8.60 21.85
C THR A 831 -7.95 9.40 23.00
N ASP A 832 -6.72 9.92 22.88
CA ASP A 832 -6.15 10.89 23.83
C ASP A 832 -6.45 12.32 23.35
N ILE A 833 -7.73 12.70 23.45
CA ILE A 833 -8.20 14.06 23.15
C ILE A 833 -7.99 14.94 24.39
N ARG A 834 -7.08 15.90 24.28
CA ARG A 834 -6.65 16.75 25.39
C ARG A 834 -7.42 18.07 25.44
N ARG A 835 -7.85 18.57 24.28
CA ARG A 835 -8.57 19.84 24.16
C ARG A 835 -9.70 19.72 23.17
N THR A 836 -10.78 20.45 23.45
CA THR A 836 -11.92 20.55 22.55
C THR A 836 -12.36 22.00 22.39
N ALA A 837 -12.93 22.31 21.24
CA ALA A 837 -13.66 23.54 20.98
C ALA A 837 -14.83 23.23 20.04
N THR A 838 -15.75 24.17 19.88
CA THR A 838 -16.83 24.05 18.90
C THR A 838 -16.70 25.14 17.84
N LEU A 839 -16.99 24.77 16.60
CA LEU A 839 -17.05 25.67 15.46
C LEU A 839 -18.45 25.64 14.88
N LYS A 840 -19.13 26.78 14.91
CA LYS A 840 -20.41 26.95 14.21
C LYS A 840 -20.12 27.27 12.75
N VAL A 841 -20.51 26.38 11.85
CA VAL A 841 -20.30 26.54 10.42
C VAL A 841 -21.61 26.92 9.77
N LYS A 842 -21.60 28.03 9.01
CA LYS A 842 -22.72 28.46 8.16
C LYS A 842 -22.48 27.92 6.75
N GLY A 843 -22.76 26.64 6.57
CA GLY A 843 -22.72 25.96 5.28
C GLY A 843 -24.12 25.87 4.65
N GLU A 844 -24.36 24.81 3.90
CA GLU A 844 -25.65 24.49 3.30
C GLU A 844 -26.47 23.56 4.18
N THR A 845 -27.80 23.59 4.05
CA THR A 845 -28.67 22.53 4.56
C THR A 845 -29.04 21.64 3.38
N THR A 846 -28.71 20.35 3.47
CA THR A 846 -29.10 19.38 2.43
C THR A 846 -30.63 19.30 2.38
N PRO A 847 -31.27 19.60 1.24
CA PRO A 847 -32.71 19.55 1.13
C PRO A 847 -33.22 18.10 1.22
N PRO A 848 -34.51 17.90 1.50
CA PRO A 848 -35.14 16.59 1.34
C PRO A 848 -34.91 16.07 -0.07
N ARG A 849 -34.72 14.76 -0.22
CA ARG A 849 -34.51 14.14 -1.53
C ARG A 849 -35.82 14.19 -2.32
N THR A 850 -35.75 14.42 -3.62
CA THR A 850 -36.89 14.21 -4.51
C THR A 850 -36.62 13.07 -5.48
N LEU A 851 -37.63 12.23 -5.70
CA LEU A 851 -37.60 11.16 -6.71
C LEU A 851 -38.53 11.50 -7.90
N ARG A 852 -38.93 12.76 -8.09
CA ARG A 852 -39.85 13.18 -9.17
C ARG A 852 -39.24 13.10 -10.56
N ALA A 853 -37.93 13.32 -10.65
CA ALA A 853 -37.14 13.05 -11.84
C ALA A 853 -36.44 11.70 -11.70
N PRO A 854 -36.01 11.06 -12.81
CA PRO A 854 -35.15 9.88 -12.74
C PRO A 854 -33.89 10.15 -11.91
N VAL A 855 -33.65 9.32 -10.90
CA VAL A 855 -32.45 9.34 -10.06
C VAL A 855 -31.69 8.03 -10.25
N ALA A 856 -30.37 8.12 -10.37
CA ALA A 856 -29.50 6.96 -10.49
C ALA A 856 -29.54 6.12 -9.21
N ALA A 857 -29.81 4.83 -9.33
CA ALA A 857 -30.21 4.01 -8.19
C ALA A 857 -29.08 3.74 -7.20
N TRP A 858 -27.83 3.81 -7.66
CA TRP A 858 -26.64 3.64 -6.84
C TRP A 858 -26.38 4.82 -5.87
N THR A 859 -27.12 5.93 -6.01
CA THR A 859 -27.03 7.10 -5.12
C THR A 859 -27.83 6.95 -3.82
N PHE A 860 -28.11 5.72 -3.40
CA PHE A 860 -28.87 5.42 -2.19
C PHE A 860 -28.19 5.95 -0.92
N ASP A 861 -28.97 6.04 0.17
CA ASP A 861 -28.46 6.42 1.50
C ASP A 861 -28.10 5.19 2.36
N ASP A 862 -28.73 4.04 2.12
CA ASP A 862 -28.42 2.76 2.78
C ASP A 862 -28.92 1.58 1.92
N TYR A 863 -28.50 0.36 2.23
CA TYR A 863 -28.82 -0.85 1.48
C TYR A 863 -28.74 -2.11 2.35
N ALA A 864 -29.25 -3.25 1.89
CA ALA A 864 -28.94 -4.54 2.50
C ALA A 864 -29.00 -5.68 1.48
N GLY A 865 -27.94 -6.47 1.44
CA GLY A 865 -27.79 -7.64 0.57
C GLY A 865 -27.67 -7.35 -0.93
N THR A 866 -27.88 -6.10 -1.36
CA THR A 866 -27.59 -5.67 -2.73
C THR A 866 -26.10 -5.39 -2.92
N THR A 867 -25.67 -5.37 -4.18
CA THR A 867 -24.33 -4.97 -4.61
C THR A 867 -24.42 -3.89 -5.69
N LEU A 868 -23.28 -3.30 -6.06
CA LEU A 868 -23.15 -2.39 -7.19
C LEU A 868 -22.55 -3.10 -8.40
N VAL A 869 -23.10 -2.82 -9.56
CA VAL A 869 -22.68 -3.38 -10.85
C VAL A 869 -22.61 -2.28 -11.90
N ASP A 870 -22.05 -2.60 -13.05
CA ASP A 870 -22.01 -1.74 -14.22
C ASP A 870 -23.38 -1.65 -14.94
N THR A 871 -23.72 -0.46 -15.44
CA THR A 871 -24.90 -0.30 -16.32
C THR A 871 -24.58 -0.76 -17.74
N THR A 872 -23.38 -0.43 -18.23
CA THR A 872 -22.80 -0.89 -19.50
C THR A 872 -21.33 -1.19 -19.26
N LYS A 873 -20.67 -1.86 -20.23
CA LYS A 873 -19.23 -2.09 -20.13
C LYS A 873 -18.42 -0.79 -20.01
N GLN A 874 -18.86 0.26 -20.71
CA GLN A 874 -18.13 1.52 -20.82
C GLN A 874 -18.47 2.54 -19.72
N ALA A 875 -19.71 2.55 -19.22
CA ALA A 875 -20.17 3.60 -18.31
C ALA A 875 -21.35 3.20 -17.42
N GLY A 876 -21.52 3.97 -16.33
CA GLY A 876 -22.65 3.90 -15.41
C GLY A 876 -22.50 2.83 -14.32
N THR A 877 -23.26 3.01 -13.25
CA THR A 877 -23.33 2.12 -12.10
C THR A 877 -24.80 1.91 -11.71
N ALA A 878 -25.17 0.65 -11.53
CA ALA A 878 -26.50 0.21 -11.16
C ALA A 878 -26.45 -0.59 -9.85
N VAL A 879 -27.62 -0.79 -9.25
CA VAL A 879 -27.80 -1.68 -8.10
C VAL A 879 -28.19 -3.06 -8.59
N ALA A 880 -27.62 -4.12 -8.02
CA ALA A 880 -28.04 -5.49 -8.27
C ALA A 880 -28.51 -6.18 -6.99
N ALA A 881 -29.65 -6.86 -7.08
CA ALA A 881 -30.10 -7.85 -6.11
C ALA A 881 -29.94 -9.25 -6.68
N THR A 882 -29.51 -10.19 -5.85
CA THR A 882 -29.39 -11.62 -6.15
C THR A 882 -30.50 -12.46 -5.53
N ALA A 883 -31.25 -11.90 -4.57
CA ALA A 883 -32.30 -12.61 -3.85
C ALA A 883 -33.44 -11.68 -3.39
N ALA A 884 -34.60 -12.29 -3.12
CA ALA A 884 -35.74 -11.59 -2.53
C ALA A 884 -35.42 -11.02 -1.15
N GLY A 885 -35.99 -9.87 -0.81
CA GLY A 885 -35.82 -9.19 0.46
C GLY A 885 -34.58 -8.31 0.56
N GLN A 886 -33.72 -8.29 -0.46
CA GLN A 886 -32.62 -7.32 -0.58
C GLN A 886 -33.19 -5.95 -0.96
N TRP A 887 -32.55 -4.86 -0.52
CA TRP A 887 -33.12 -3.52 -0.71
C TRP A 887 -32.10 -2.40 -0.75
N VAL A 888 -32.52 -1.27 -1.32
CA VAL A 888 -31.88 0.04 -1.16
C VAL A 888 -32.86 1.04 -0.56
N ARG A 889 -32.34 2.02 0.18
CA ARG A 889 -33.09 3.06 0.87
C ARG A 889 -32.67 4.43 0.41
N TYR A 890 -33.66 5.27 0.15
CA TYR A 890 -33.52 6.71 -0.02
C TYR A 890 -34.11 7.36 1.22
N SER A 891 -33.27 8.04 1.99
CA SER A 891 -33.72 8.69 3.22
C SER A 891 -34.36 10.03 2.92
N ASP A 892 -35.36 10.37 3.73
CA ASP A 892 -35.92 11.71 3.77
C ASP A 892 -36.41 12.22 2.39
N VAL A 893 -37.22 11.40 1.72
CA VAL A 893 -37.80 11.72 0.41
C VAL A 893 -39.07 12.53 0.58
N ASP A 894 -39.15 13.69 -0.08
CA ASP A 894 -40.37 14.48 -0.19
C ASP A 894 -41.26 13.96 -1.35
N LEU A 895 -42.35 13.30 -0.97
CA LEU A 895 -43.37 12.77 -1.89
C LEU A 895 -44.39 13.84 -2.32
N GLY A 896 -44.37 15.04 -1.72
CA GLY A 896 -45.30 16.16 -1.94
C GLY A 896 -46.77 15.72 -2.06
N GLY A 897 -47.41 15.95 -3.20
CA GLY A 897 -48.84 15.62 -3.44
C GLY A 897 -49.21 14.13 -3.51
N GLY A 898 -48.24 13.23 -3.33
CA GLY A 898 -48.44 11.78 -3.34
C GLY A 898 -48.31 11.16 -4.73
N PRO A 899 -47.13 10.63 -5.10
CA PRO A 899 -46.96 10.00 -6.39
C PRO A 899 -47.89 8.79 -6.54
N GLY A 900 -48.49 8.65 -7.71
CA GLY A 900 -49.38 7.55 -8.06
C GLY A 900 -48.70 6.45 -8.87
N ARG A 901 -47.44 6.64 -9.27
CA ARG A 901 -46.70 5.70 -10.12
C ARG A 901 -45.22 5.67 -9.78
N ALA A 902 -44.63 4.48 -9.77
CA ALA A 902 -43.19 4.29 -9.84
C ALA A 902 -42.80 3.91 -11.28
N THR A 903 -41.70 4.48 -11.77
CA THR A 903 -41.05 4.13 -13.03
C THR A 903 -39.61 3.72 -12.72
N LEU A 904 -39.21 2.53 -13.15
CA LEU A 904 -37.89 1.95 -12.90
C LEU A 904 -37.23 1.55 -14.23
N ARG A 905 -35.93 1.80 -14.37
CA ARG A 905 -35.12 1.24 -15.45
C ARG A 905 -34.38 0.01 -14.93
N VAL A 906 -34.72 -1.16 -15.45
CA VAL A 906 -34.35 -2.46 -14.87
C VAL A 906 -33.83 -3.44 -15.92
N SER A 907 -33.08 -4.43 -15.48
CA SER A 907 -32.74 -5.63 -16.25
C SER A 907 -32.83 -6.85 -15.36
N ALA A 908 -33.32 -7.98 -15.87
CA ALA A 908 -33.38 -9.22 -15.10
C ALA A 908 -33.35 -10.44 -16.03
N ASP A 909 -32.73 -11.53 -15.59
CA ASP A 909 -32.69 -12.79 -16.35
C ASP A 909 -34.00 -13.59 -16.19
N ALA A 910 -34.73 -13.36 -15.09
CA ALA A 910 -36.02 -13.98 -14.80
C ALA A 910 -37.02 -12.92 -14.28
N PRO A 911 -38.34 -13.16 -14.40
CA PRO A 911 -39.33 -12.25 -13.83
C PRO A 911 -39.14 -12.06 -12.33
N ALA A 912 -39.20 -10.80 -11.89
CA ALA A 912 -39.07 -10.38 -10.51
C ALA A 912 -40.01 -9.18 -10.24
N GLY A 913 -39.81 -8.49 -9.14
CA GLY A 913 -40.53 -7.27 -8.80
C GLY A 913 -39.73 -6.40 -7.85
N VAL A 914 -40.10 -5.14 -7.77
CA VAL A 914 -39.56 -4.17 -6.81
C VAL A 914 -40.73 -3.55 -6.06
N GLU A 915 -40.79 -3.83 -4.76
CA GLU A 915 -41.75 -3.21 -3.85
C GLU A 915 -41.27 -1.80 -3.46
N VAL A 916 -42.17 -0.82 -3.53
CA VAL A 916 -41.93 0.53 -3.02
C VAL A 916 -42.59 0.64 -1.65
N ARG A 917 -41.78 0.73 -0.60
CA ARG A 917 -42.23 0.76 0.80
C ARG A 917 -41.78 2.03 1.51
N LEU A 918 -42.58 2.47 2.48
CA LEU A 918 -42.27 3.60 3.34
C LEU A 918 -41.75 3.16 4.70
N ASP A 919 -40.70 3.81 5.16
CA ASP A 919 -40.15 3.84 6.53
C ASP A 919 -39.59 2.52 7.09
N HIS A 920 -39.86 1.37 6.47
CA HIS A 920 -39.25 0.08 6.84
C HIS A 920 -39.33 -0.94 5.69
N PRO A 921 -38.29 -1.77 5.44
CA PRO A 921 -38.25 -2.67 4.27
C PRO A 921 -39.22 -3.85 4.36
N THR A 922 -39.56 -4.38 5.54
CA THR A 922 -40.54 -5.49 5.68
C THR A 922 -41.88 -5.08 6.30
N ARG A 923 -41.86 -4.22 7.33
CA ARG A 923 -43.05 -3.78 8.08
C ARG A 923 -43.63 -2.45 7.61
N GLY A 924 -42.91 -1.76 6.73
CA GLY A 924 -43.31 -0.46 6.21
C GLY A 924 -44.50 -0.56 5.27
N ARG A 925 -45.27 0.52 5.17
CA ARG A 925 -46.45 0.57 4.28
C ARG A 925 -46.01 0.33 2.84
N LEU A 926 -46.53 -0.73 2.24
CA LEU A 926 -46.37 -1.01 0.81
C LEU A 926 -47.23 -0.03 0.02
N LEU A 927 -46.60 0.77 -0.85
CA LEU A 927 -47.32 1.64 -1.78
C LEU A 927 -47.70 0.90 -3.06
N GLY A 928 -46.85 -0.01 -3.52
CA GLY A 928 -47.10 -0.83 -4.69
C GLY A 928 -45.88 -1.67 -5.07
N THR A 929 -46.09 -2.60 -5.98
CA THR A 929 -45.03 -3.47 -6.51
C THR A 929 -44.93 -3.25 -8.01
N VAL A 930 -43.75 -2.90 -8.49
CA VAL A 930 -43.45 -2.76 -9.91
C VAL A 930 -42.96 -4.12 -10.42
N ALA A 931 -43.69 -4.70 -11.38
CA ALA A 931 -43.29 -5.95 -12.00
C ALA A 931 -42.06 -5.74 -12.90
N VAL A 932 -41.08 -6.63 -12.78
CA VAL A 932 -39.85 -6.64 -13.59
C VAL A 932 -39.90 -7.88 -14.49
N PRO A 933 -40.04 -7.74 -15.82
CA PRO A 933 -40.02 -8.88 -16.72
C PRO A 933 -38.58 -9.40 -16.88
N ALA A 934 -38.44 -10.61 -17.42
CA ALA A 934 -37.17 -11.04 -17.97
C ALA A 934 -36.83 -10.16 -19.18
N THR A 935 -35.63 -9.59 -19.22
CA THR A 935 -35.22 -8.61 -20.24
C THR A 935 -34.26 -9.18 -21.29
N GLY A 936 -33.81 -10.42 -21.12
CA GLY A 936 -32.92 -11.10 -22.07
C GLY A 936 -31.43 -10.89 -21.79
N GLY A 937 -31.07 -10.33 -20.62
CA GLY A 937 -29.70 -10.30 -20.13
C GLY A 937 -29.38 -9.05 -19.29
N ARG A 938 -28.21 -9.09 -18.63
CA ARG A 938 -27.76 -8.08 -17.67
C ARG A 938 -27.54 -6.65 -18.21
N TYR A 939 -27.42 -6.50 -19.53
CA TYR A 939 -27.28 -5.18 -20.19
C TYR A 939 -28.51 -4.81 -21.04
N ALA A 940 -29.54 -5.67 -21.05
CA ALA A 940 -30.81 -5.39 -21.73
C ALA A 940 -31.72 -4.63 -20.77
N TRP A 941 -31.60 -3.30 -20.77
CA TRP A 941 -32.36 -2.41 -19.90
C TRP A 941 -33.72 -2.07 -20.50
N THR A 942 -34.77 -2.13 -19.69
CA THR A 942 -36.12 -1.67 -20.06
C THR A 942 -36.73 -0.80 -18.97
N GLU A 943 -37.64 0.09 -19.37
CA GLU A 943 -38.42 0.89 -18.43
C GLU A 943 -39.72 0.17 -18.07
N VAL A 944 -39.96 -0.01 -16.78
CA VAL A 944 -41.20 -0.60 -16.24
C VAL A 944 -41.89 0.40 -15.33
N SER A 945 -43.21 0.32 -15.25
CA SER A 945 -43.99 1.18 -14.35
C SER A 945 -45.05 0.40 -13.58
N GLY A 946 -45.30 0.80 -12.35
CA GLY A 946 -46.33 0.23 -11.47
C GLY A 946 -47.10 1.30 -10.71
N ALA A 947 -48.38 1.03 -10.44
CA ALA A 947 -49.22 1.93 -9.66
C ALA A 947 -48.80 1.97 -8.19
N LEU A 948 -48.89 3.15 -7.57
CA LEU A 948 -48.64 3.38 -6.16
C LEU A 948 -49.89 3.93 -5.47
N ALA A 949 -50.14 3.47 -4.25
CA ALA A 949 -51.07 4.11 -3.34
C ALA A 949 -50.56 5.51 -2.98
N ARG A 950 -51.31 6.55 -3.38
CA ARG A 950 -50.91 7.94 -3.16
C ARG A 950 -50.71 8.24 -1.67
N THR A 951 -49.52 8.74 -1.35
CA THR A 951 -49.13 9.14 0.01
C THR A 951 -48.17 10.32 -0.11
N GLY A 952 -48.50 11.45 0.52
CA GLY A 952 -47.64 12.63 0.57
C GLY A 952 -46.76 12.68 1.82
N GLY A 953 -45.97 13.74 1.96
CA GLY A 953 -45.09 13.95 3.13
C GLY A 953 -43.66 13.46 2.94
N ARG A 954 -42.88 13.51 4.03
CA ARG A 954 -41.46 13.09 4.08
C ARG A 954 -41.36 11.69 4.65
N HIS A 955 -40.71 10.78 3.91
CA HIS A 955 -40.56 9.38 4.29
C HIS A 955 -39.20 8.82 3.87
N ASP A 956 -38.74 7.78 4.55
CA ASP A 956 -37.70 6.92 3.99
C ASP A 956 -38.34 6.00 2.96
N VAL A 957 -37.83 6.00 1.72
CA VAL A 957 -38.36 5.14 0.64
C VAL A 957 -37.42 3.96 0.44
N TYR A 958 -37.97 2.76 0.61
CA TYR A 958 -37.30 1.50 0.36
C TYR A 958 -37.73 0.93 -0.99
N LEU A 959 -36.76 0.48 -1.77
CA LEU A 959 -36.97 -0.37 -2.95
C LEU A 959 -36.54 -1.78 -2.58
N VAL A 960 -37.50 -2.68 -2.39
CA VAL A 960 -37.26 -4.05 -1.93
C VAL A 960 -37.47 -5.02 -3.09
N PHE A 961 -36.43 -5.74 -3.46
CA PHE A 961 -36.45 -6.68 -4.56
C PHE A 961 -37.17 -7.96 -4.14
N THR A 962 -38.05 -8.50 -4.99
CA THR A 962 -38.74 -9.78 -4.76
C THR A 962 -38.02 -10.96 -5.43
N GLY A 963 -36.90 -10.70 -6.12
CA GLY A 963 -36.08 -11.67 -6.82
C GLY A 963 -34.83 -11.00 -7.40
N ALA A 964 -34.03 -11.75 -8.15
CA ALA A 964 -32.82 -11.21 -8.77
C ALA A 964 -33.16 -10.21 -9.88
N ALA A 965 -32.64 -8.98 -9.77
CA ALA A 965 -32.80 -7.94 -10.78
C ALA A 965 -31.73 -6.85 -10.60
N ARG A 966 -31.49 -6.09 -11.66
CA ARG A 966 -30.68 -4.86 -11.63
C ARG A 966 -31.58 -3.64 -11.79
N LEU A 967 -31.19 -2.55 -11.16
CA LEU A 967 -31.89 -1.27 -11.17
C LEU A 967 -30.90 -0.14 -11.47
N ASP A 968 -31.11 0.55 -12.59
CA ASP A 968 -30.28 1.68 -13.04
C ASP A 968 -30.83 3.01 -12.54
N THR A 969 -32.14 3.25 -12.73
CA THR A 969 -32.78 4.50 -12.29
C THR A 969 -34.16 4.29 -11.68
N VAL A 970 -34.55 5.17 -10.75
CA VAL A 970 -35.89 5.22 -10.13
C VAL A 970 -36.52 6.61 -10.28
N ARG A 971 -37.84 6.65 -10.52
CA ARG A 971 -38.68 7.84 -10.49
C ARG A 971 -40.04 7.54 -9.85
N LEU A 972 -40.54 8.43 -8.99
CA LEU A 972 -41.88 8.41 -8.41
C LEU A 972 -42.66 9.65 -8.89
N ALA A 973 -43.79 9.45 -9.59
CA ALA A 973 -44.59 10.49 -10.22
C ALA A 973 -46.05 10.49 -9.77
#